data_AF-A0A1Q3K2A7-F1
#
_entry.id   AF-A0A1Q3K2A7-F1
#
_cell.length_a   1.000
_cell.length_b   1.000
_cell.length_c   1.000
_cell.angle_alpha   90.00
_cell.angle_beta   90.00
_cell.angle_gamma   90.00
#
_symmetry.space_group_name_H-M   'P 1'
#
loop_
_entity.id
_entity.type
_entity.pdbx_description
1 polymer ?
#
loop_
_entity_poly.entity_id
_entity_poly.type
_entity_poly.pdbx_seq_one_letter_code
_entity_poly.pdbx_strand_id
1 'polypeptide(L)'
;MVANALRDRLAVFLALATIVGLGAAFILAKDTKFLMPGPLASAHGAIKNCSSCHTKSGSGNLTWMHGLAPGDRLADSKACLTCHQMPNTAFNAHGVSGDILKQSTERLAKIAATTPAPLSARVQGAAFPTHGAGERGLSCATCHQEHKGTNFSLSEISNERCRSCHVVKFDSFDGDHPKFERYPFKKRTQIVYDHEGHVGKHFPEMSKKDATKRIPDTCSTCHNSRADKRVMTVAPFEQTCSGCHLDQITGKDRASGPKGVAFLALPGLDLQTLKKKNAAIGEWPEASEADLTPFMKVMISRTERGRALIKTVDSLNLMELAKASDSQIRAVTNLVWEIKGVFYALITGKASDVLGDLGIGGGAKLSASLIADLTAHLPRDVVVSAQQQWLPNLGTEMANHKEAKAPKQGGWITTTKESTATVDSDTATIPEPAARLAQAERQARSKSAAGPAVAKPEGGNETPSASEPPRAKAGDQTDDLLHPTEEELRAMAAPVRDALKAGQPKGAPANAPSKAVSDPPAGASAVSDAVQATSTTKVAPVIGIESKVDAESWAEYGGWYRQDYAIFYRPAGHKDKFIYSWLFLTGPQAPKGAKSPAAAVFNALSGKEAQGSCTKCHSVDDIRSKGRLVNFSRPSVENKKARFTRFIHEPHFGVVGDQGCLTCHSLEKGRSYLKSYEQGNPHSFASNFGAVKKETCQTCHASGAARQDCVTCHKYHVNGITTPTTNTKLPTE
;
A
#
# COMPACT_ATOMS: atom_id res chain seq x y z
N MET A 1 60.48 -0.01 54.56
CA MET A 1 60.45 -1.21 53.67
C MET A 1 59.98 -2.49 54.36
N VAL A 2 60.20 -2.71 55.66
CA VAL A 2 59.82 -3.96 56.36
C VAL A 2 58.29 -4.16 56.51
N ALA A 3 57.51 -3.08 56.63
CA ALA A 3 56.05 -3.17 56.80
C ALA A 3 55.27 -3.61 55.54
N ASN A 4 55.77 -3.32 54.33
CA ASN A 4 55.13 -3.75 53.08
C ASN A 4 55.37 -5.24 52.81
N ALA A 5 56.55 -5.76 53.13
CA ALA A 5 56.87 -7.18 52.97
C ALA A 5 56.02 -8.09 53.88
N LEU A 6 55.61 -7.61 55.06
CA LEU A 6 54.71 -8.31 55.98
C LEU A 6 53.26 -8.31 55.49
N ARG A 7 52.76 -7.20 54.92
CA ARG A 7 51.41 -7.15 54.31
C ARG A 7 51.31 -8.04 53.08
N ASP A 8 52.33 -8.05 52.23
CA ASP A 8 52.33 -8.90 51.03
C ASP A 8 52.39 -10.39 51.39
N ARG A 9 53.21 -10.77 52.39
CA ARG A 9 53.24 -12.15 52.88
C ARG A 9 51.92 -12.57 53.53
N LEU A 10 51.29 -11.68 54.30
CA LEU A 10 49.98 -11.95 54.91
C LEU A 10 48.88 -12.09 53.84
N ALA A 11 48.91 -11.25 52.80
CA ALA A 11 47.98 -11.34 51.68
C ALA A 11 48.16 -12.64 50.88
N VAL A 12 49.40 -13.05 50.62
CA VAL A 12 49.71 -14.34 49.96
C VAL A 12 49.28 -15.52 50.84
N PHE A 13 49.50 -15.46 52.14
CA PHE A 13 49.11 -16.53 53.07
C PHE A 13 47.59 -16.64 53.20
N LEU A 14 46.88 -15.51 53.26
CA LEU A 14 45.41 -15.48 53.24
C LEU A 14 44.87 -15.99 51.90
N ALA A 15 45.48 -15.63 50.77
CA ALA A 15 45.10 -16.15 49.47
C ALA A 15 45.28 -17.68 49.40
N LEU A 16 46.42 -18.19 49.86
CA LEU A 16 46.70 -19.63 49.92
C LEU A 16 45.75 -20.36 50.88
N ALA A 17 45.50 -19.81 52.07
CA ALA A 17 44.56 -20.38 53.02
C ALA A 17 43.13 -20.39 52.48
N THR A 18 42.74 -19.36 51.71
CA THR A 18 41.44 -19.31 51.04
C THR A 18 41.34 -20.35 49.92
N ILE A 19 42.40 -20.54 49.14
CA ILE A 19 42.47 -21.57 48.08
C ILE A 19 42.40 -22.98 48.69
N VAL A 20 43.17 -23.23 49.75
CA VAL A 20 43.18 -24.53 50.45
C VAL A 20 41.84 -24.77 51.15
N GLY A 21 41.24 -23.74 51.76
CA GLY A 21 39.92 -23.82 52.39
C GLY A 21 38.81 -24.09 51.38
N LEU A 22 38.83 -23.42 50.23
CA LEU A 22 37.90 -23.69 49.12
C LEU A 22 38.10 -25.09 48.53
N GLY A 23 39.36 -25.52 48.37
CA GLY A 23 39.70 -26.86 47.89
C GLY A 23 39.24 -27.97 48.83
N ALA A 24 39.45 -27.80 50.13
CA ALA A 24 38.98 -28.74 51.16
C ALA A 24 37.45 -28.78 51.23
N ALA A 25 36.77 -27.63 51.14
CA ALA A 25 35.31 -27.57 51.06
C ALA A 25 34.76 -28.29 49.81
N PHE A 26 35.51 -28.26 48.70
CA PHE A 26 35.16 -28.97 47.47
C PHE A 26 35.33 -30.48 47.58
N ILE A 27 36.40 -30.95 48.25
CA ILE A 27 36.71 -32.38 48.42
C ILE A 27 35.81 -33.04 49.47
N LEU A 28 35.41 -32.30 50.52
CA LEU A 28 34.54 -32.78 51.60
C LEU A 28 33.05 -32.73 51.25
N ALA A 29 32.66 -32.09 50.14
CA ALA A 29 31.29 -32.07 49.66
C ALA A 29 30.88 -33.47 49.14
N LYS A 30 30.13 -34.21 49.97
CA LYS A 30 29.65 -35.58 49.64
C LYS A 30 28.65 -35.66 48.48
N ASP A 31 28.11 -34.54 48.02
CA ASP A 31 27.18 -34.46 46.90
C ASP A 31 27.65 -33.38 45.90
N THR A 32 27.97 -33.79 44.68
CA THR A 32 28.32 -32.87 43.55
C THR A 32 27.12 -32.12 42.99
N LYS A 33 25.96 -32.17 43.67
CA LYS A 33 24.70 -31.48 43.28
C LYS A 33 24.88 -29.98 43.09
N PHE A 34 25.82 -29.34 43.81
CA PHE A 34 26.14 -27.92 43.62
C PHE A 34 26.82 -27.61 42.27
N LEU A 35 27.45 -28.62 41.65
CA LEU A 35 28.06 -28.52 40.31
C LEU A 35 27.10 -28.92 39.20
N MET A 36 25.94 -29.47 39.55
CA MET A 36 24.90 -29.79 38.60
C MET A 36 24.05 -28.55 38.30
N PRO A 37 23.76 -28.24 37.03
CA PRO A 37 23.05 -27.02 36.62
C PRO A 37 21.56 -26.96 37.04
N GLY A 38 21.15 -27.75 38.04
CA GLY A 38 19.76 -27.92 38.47
C GLY A 38 18.95 -28.83 37.54
N PRO A 39 17.68 -29.11 37.90
CA PRO A 39 16.78 -29.89 37.06
C PRO A 39 16.44 -29.13 35.76
N LEU A 40 16.25 -29.86 34.67
CA LEU A 40 15.77 -29.30 33.40
C LEU A 40 14.35 -28.71 33.59
N ALA A 41 14.03 -27.67 32.82
CA ALA A 41 12.67 -27.16 32.75
C ALA A 41 11.69 -28.28 32.37
N SER A 42 10.44 -28.21 32.84
CA SER A 42 9.43 -29.26 32.61
C SER A 42 9.32 -29.71 31.14
N ALA A 43 9.49 -28.79 30.19
CA ALA A 43 9.44 -29.07 28.76
C ALA A 43 10.61 -29.95 28.23
N HIS A 44 11.73 -29.99 28.94
CA HIS A 44 12.93 -30.77 28.59
C HIS A 44 13.21 -31.90 29.60
N GLY A 45 12.33 -32.11 30.59
CA GLY A 45 12.56 -33.07 31.68
C GLY A 45 12.72 -34.53 31.25
N ALA A 46 12.28 -34.88 30.02
CA ALA A 46 12.46 -36.21 29.45
C ALA A 46 13.84 -36.45 28.81
N ILE A 47 14.67 -35.41 28.63
CA ILE A 47 16.00 -35.52 28.02
C ILE A 47 16.99 -36.03 29.07
N LYS A 48 17.51 -37.25 28.87
CA LYS A 48 18.42 -37.91 29.82
C LYS A 48 19.91 -37.70 29.51
N ASN A 49 20.26 -37.34 28.27
CA ASN A 49 21.65 -37.25 27.82
C ASN A 49 22.11 -35.80 27.68
N CYS A 50 23.19 -35.42 28.36
CA CYS A 50 23.76 -34.07 28.29
C CYS A 50 24.27 -33.72 26.88
N SER A 51 24.74 -34.72 26.11
CA SER A 51 25.20 -34.57 24.72
C SER A 51 24.08 -34.19 23.75
N SER A 52 22.81 -34.36 24.14
CA SER A 52 21.67 -33.88 23.36
C SER A 52 21.59 -32.36 23.29
N CYS A 53 22.27 -31.64 24.19
CA CYS A 53 22.29 -30.17 24.21
C CYS A 53 23.71 -29.59 24.21
N HIS A 54 24.69 -30.30 24.78
CA HIS A 54 26.05 -29.82 24.94
C HIS A 54 27.03 -30.57 24.03
N THR A 55 27.62 -29.84 23.09
CA THR A 55 28.58 -30.34 22.10
C THR A 55 29.89 -30.83 22.72
N LYS A 56 30.22 -30.38 23.94
CA LYS A 56 31.40 -30.81 24.70
C LYS A 56 31.10 -31.88 25.77
N SER A 57 29.92 -32.50 25.74
CA SER A 57 29.59 -33.60 26.66
C SER A 57 30.09 -34.94 26.10
N GLY A 58 31.14 -35.50 26.71
CA GLY A 58 31.69 -36.82 26.37
C GLY A 58 31.15 -37.96 27.26
N SER A 59 31.50 -39.21 26.94
CA SER A 59 31.06 -40.43 27.62
C SER A 59 32.15 -41.12 28.48
N GLY A 60 33.16 -40.38 28.96
CA GLY A 60 34.29 -40.90 29.75
C GLY A 60 34.36 -40.44 31.22
N ASN A 61 35.21 -41.08 32.02
CA ASN A 61 35.30 -40.94 33.49
C ASN A 61 35.83 -39.57 33.99
N LEU A 62 36.32 -38.69 33.11
CA LEU A 62 36.87 -37.35 33.43
C LEU A 62 36.03 -36.20 32.83
N THR A 63 34.81 -36.47 32.38
CA THR A 63 33.96 -35.51 31.66
C THR A 63 33.39 -34.39 32.51
N TRP A 64 33.32 -34.55 33.84
CA TRP A 64 32.93 -33.47 34.77
C TRP A 64 33.88 -32.27 34.67
N MET A 65 35.17 -32.49 34.35
CA MET A 65 36.14 -31.41 34.12
C MET A 65 35.82 -30.58 32.88
N HIS A 66 35.22 -31.18 31.85
CA HIS A 66 34.74 -30.44 30.66
C HIS A 66 33.50 -29.58 30.96
N GLY A 67 32.72 -29.91 32.00
CA GLY A 67 31.63 -29.08 32.50
C GLY A 67 32.08 -27.79 33.21
N LEU A 68 33.37 -27.72 33.62
CA LEU A 68 33.97 -26.54 34.24
C LEU A 68 34.54 -25.55 33.21
N ALA A 69 34.78 -25.99 31.98
CA ALA A 69 35.26 -25.13 30.90
C ALA A 69 34.07 -24.45 30.19
N PRO A 70 34.11 -23.14 29.90
CA PRO A 70 33.08 -22.49 29.10
C PRO A 70 32.92 -23.19 27.74
N GLY A 71 31.77 -23.84 27.54
CA GLY A 71 31.39 -24.45 26.26
C GLY A 71 31.19 -23.41 25.16
N ASP A 72 31.21 -23.84 23.90
CA ASP A 72 30.76 -23.00 22.80
C ASP A 72 29.23 -22.97 22.79
N ARG A 73 28.67 -21.94 23.43
CA ARG A 73 27.22 -21.78 23.59
C ARG A 73 26.48 -21.64 22.26
N LEU A 74 27.14 -21.18 21.20
CA LEU A 74 26.55 -21.11 19.86
C LEU A 74 26.55 -22.47 19.18
N ALA A 75 27.61 -23.26 19.35
CA ALA A 75 27.62 -24.65 18.92
C ALA A 75 26.53 -25.47 19.63
N ASP A 76 26.39 -25.32 20.95
CA ASP A 76 25.32 -25.96 21.73
C ASP A 76 23.92 -25.54 21.25
N SER A 77 23.76 -24.28 20.84
CA SER A 77 22.49 -23.80 20.30
C SER A 77 22.08 -24.46 18.98
N LYS A 78 23.04 -25.00 18.20
CA LYS A 78 22.72 -25.79 17.00
C LYS A 78 22.09 -27.13 17.36
N ALA A 79 22.41 -27.71 18.52
CA ALA A 79 21.78 -28.94 19.00
C ALA A 79 20.28 -28.72 19.24
N CYS A 80 19.88 -27.55 19.75
CA CYS A 80 18.47 -27.19 19.92
C CYS A 80 17.68 -27.22 18.60
N LEU A 81 18.31 -26.82 17.49
CA LEU A 81 17.68 -26.76 16.17
C LEU A 81 17.46 -28.14 15.52
N THR A 82 17.98 -29.22 16.11
CA THR A 82 17.66 -30.59 15.67
C THR A 82 16.20 -30.95 15.94
N CYS A 83 15.59 -30.34 16.98
CA CYS A 83 14.21 -30.56 17.38
C CYS A 83 13.32 -29.31 17.20
N HIS A 84 13.91 -28.10 17.18
CA HIS A 84 13.18 -26.85 16.98
C HIS A 84 13.37 -26.28 15.58
N GLN A 85 12.28 -26.16 14.81
CA GLN A 85 12.32 -25.49 13.51
C GLN A 85 12.23 -23.97 13.70
N MET A 86 13.30 -23.26 13.34
CA MET A 86 13.41 -21.81 13.52
C MET A 86 13.92 -21.13 12.24
N PRO A 87 13.57 -19.86 12.00
CA PRO A 87 14.10 -19.11 10.85
C PRO A 87 15.60 -18.84 11.02
N ASN A 88 16.30 -18.56 9.92
CA ASN A 88 17.74 -18.23 9.92
C ASN A 88 18.09 -16.97 10.76
N THR A 89 17.09 -16.19 11.17
CA THR A 89 17.26 -15.04 12.08
C THR A 89 17.15 -15.41 13.56
N ALA A 90 16.99 -16.69 13.91
CA ALA A 90 16.79 -17.13 15.30
C ALA A 90 17.95 -16.79 16.24
N PHE A 91 19.17 -16.75 15.70
CA PHE A 91 20.37 -16.33 16.45
C PHE A 91 20.55 -14.81 16.48
N ASN A 92 19.66 -14.03 15.87
CA ASN A 92 19.76 -12.59 15.89
C ASN A 92 18.88 -12.00 16.99
N ALA A 93 19.32 -10.90 17.59
CA ALA A 93 18.53 -10.16 18.56
C ALA A 93 17.13 -9.87 18.02
N HIS A 94 16.11 -10.21 18.82
CA HIS A 94 14.69 -10.02 18.51
C HIS A 94 14.20 -10.71 17.22
N GLY A 95 14.98 -11.64 16.65
CA GLY A 95 14.65 -12.35 15.41
C GLY A 95 14.75 -11.49 14.15
N VAL A 96 15.53 -10.40 14.19
CA VAL A 96 15.66 -9.40 13.11
C VAL A 96 16.99 -9.59 12.35
N SER A 97 17.08 -9.22 11.07
CA SER A 97 18.34 -9.34 10.32
C SER A 97 19.44 -8.42 10.87
N GLY A 98 20.70 -8.86 10.77
CA GLY A 98 21.87 -8.08 11.19
C GLY A 98 21.94 -6.69 10.54
N ASP A 99 21.63 -6.58 9.24
CA ASP A 99 21.59 -5.30 8.51
C ASP A 99 20.67 -4.26 9.18
N ILE A 100 19.46 -4.69 9.57
CA ILE A 100 18.45 -3.82 10.20
C ILE A 100 18.92 -3.42 11.61
N LEU A 101 19.50 -4.36 12.36
CA LEU A 101 20.03 -4.10 13.70
C LEU A 101 21.19 -3.10 13.65
N LYS A 102 22.11 -3.25 12.70
CA LYS A 102 23.24 -2.34 12.47
C LYS A 102 22.75 -0.94 12.14
N GLN A 103 21.88 -0.81 11.13
CA GLN A 103 21.31 0.48 10.74
C GLN A 103 20.54 1.15 11.89
N SER A 104 19.77 0.38 12.66
CA SER A 104 19.04 0.90 13.82
C SER A 104 19.99 1.37 14.92
N THR A 105 21.07 0.62 15.18
CA THR A 105 22.06 0.96 16.21
C THR A 105 22.81 2.22 15.86
N GLU A 106 23.31 2.33 14.62
CA GLU A 106 24.01 3.53 14.13
C GLU A 106 23.13 4.78 14.22
N ARG A 107 21.84 4.67 13.85
CA ARG A 107 20.90 5.78 13.98
C ARG A 107 20.66 6.15 15.45
N LEU A 108 20.32 5.18 16.30
CA LEU A 108 20.00 5.44 17.71
C LEU A 108 21.20 5.97 18.49
N ALA A 109 22.42 5.50 18.19
CA ALA A 109 23.65 6.00 18.81
C ALA A 109 23.88 7.49 18.52
N LYS A 110 23.58 7.95 17.28
CA LYS A 110 23.66 9.37 16.92
C LYS A 110 22.68 10.23 17.72
N ILE A 111 21.45 9.75 17.92
CA ILE A 111 20.46 10.45 18.77
C ILE A 111 20.95 10.48 20.22
N ALA A 112 21.37 9.33 20.74
CA ALA A 112 21.79 9.19 22.12
C ALA A 112 23.04 10.02 22.44
N ALA A 113 23.94 10.27 21.48
CA ALA A 113 25.09 11.14 21.67
C ALA A 113 24.71 12.58 22.07
N THR A 114 23.50 13.01 21.75
CA THR A 114 22.97 14.34 22.14
C THR A 114 22.28 14.34 23.52
N THR A 115 22.20 13.17 24.18
CA THR A 115 21.59 13.00 25.50
C THR A 115 22.66 12.50 26.48
N PRO A 116 22.89 13.18 27.63
CA PRO A 116 23.88 12.71 28.60
C PRO A 116 23.55 11.29 29.10
N ALA A 117 24.50 10.35 28.99
CA ALA A 117 24.32 9.03 29.59
C ALA A 117 24.52 9.10 31.12
N PRO A 118 23.70 8.41 31.93
CA PRO A 118 23.84 8.40 33.39
C PRO A 118 25.12 7.69 33.81
N LEU A 119 25.65 8.01 35.00
CA LEU A 119 26.91 7.46 35.50
C LEU A 119 26.88 5.92 35.57
N SER A 120 25.75 5.36 36.01
CA SER A 120 25.46 3.92 36.01
C SER A 120 25.67 3.27 34.64
N ALA A 121 25.12 3.88 33.59
CA ALA A 121 25.22 3.41 32.21
C ALA A 121 26.65 3.51 31.66
N ARG A 122 27.40 4.56 32.01
CA ARG A 122 28.82 4.70 31.64
C ARG A 122 29.67 3.63 32.29
N VAL A 123 29.49 3.39 33.59
CA VAL A 123 30.18 2.34 34.35
C VAL A 123 29.86 0.96 33.78
N GLN A 124 28.58 0.68 33.51
CA GLN A 124 28.17 -0.58 32.87
C GLN A 124 28.70 -0.73 31.44
N GLY A 125 28.78 0.35 30.66
CA GLY A 125 29.37 0.36 29.32
C GLY A 125 30.86 0.02 29.33
N ALA A 126 31.60 0.56 30.30
CA ALA A 126 33.02 0.29 30.48
C ALA A 126 33.29 -1.12 31.02
N ALA A 127 32.54 -1.58 32.02
CA ALA A 127 32.71 -2.90 32.62
C ALA A 127 32.23 -4.04 31.70
N PHE A 128 31.17 -3.81 30.92
CA PHE A 128 30.55 -4.79 30.04
C PHE A 128 30.29 -4.18 28.66
N PRO A 129 31.33 -4.07 27.81
CA PRO A 129 31.17 -3.54 26.47
C PRO A 129 30.27 -4.44 25.62
N THR A 130 29.24 -3.85 25.02
CA THR A 130 28.24 -4.56 24.20
C THR A 130 28.61 -4.59 22.71
N HIS A 131 29.71 -3.92 22.32
CA HIS A 131 30.20 -3.90 20.94
C HIS A 131 30.58 -5.32 20.48
N GLY A 132 30.05 -5.76 19.34
CA GLY A 132 30.30 -7.10 18.77
C GLY A 132 29.48 -8.25 19.39
N ALA A 133 28.71 -8.03 20.45
CA ALA A 133 27.90 -9.08 21.09
C ALA A 133 26.82 -9.68 20.16
N GLY A 134 26.32 -8.88 19.20
CA GLY A 134 25.37 -9.34 18.18
C GLY A 134 26.00 -9.86 16.88
N GLU A 135 27.30 -9.62 16.65
CA GLU A 135 27.96 -9.97 15.38
C GLU A 135 28.23 -11.47 15.25
N ARG A 136 28.37 -12.17 16.38
CA ARG A 136 28.56 -13.62 16.44
C ARG A 136 27.26 -14.42 16.56
N GLY A 137 26.11 -13.74 16.63
CA GLY A 137 24.83 -14.35 16.99
C GLY A 137 24.68 -14.58 18.50
N LEU A 138 23.43 -14.61 18.96
CA LEU A 138 23.03 -14.90 20.34
C LEU A 138 22.76 -16.39 20.50
N SER A 139 23.28 -16.99 21.57
CA SER A 139 22.95 -18.38 21.93
C SER A 139 21.50 -18.49 22.39
N CYS A 140 20.83 -19.61 22.09
CA CYS A 140 19.43 -19.84 22.50
C CYS A 140 19.24 -19.70 24.02
N ALA A 141 20.24 -20.16 24.79
CA ALA A 141 20.24 -20.08 26.24
C ALA A 141 20.18 -18.64 26.77
N THR A 142 20.72 -17.65 26.03
CA THR A 142 20.69 -16.24 26.43
C THR A 142 19.25 -15.75 26.63
N CYS A 143 18.40 -15.94 25.62
CA CYS A 143 16.99 -15.54 25.70
C CYS A 143 16.18 -16.53 26.55
N HIS A 144 16.44 -17.84 26.48
CA HIS A 144 15.68 -18.82 27.25
C HIS A 144 15.87 -18.68 28.78
N GLN A 145 17.04 -18.22 29.24
CA GLN A 145 17.27 -17.90 30.66
C GLN A 145 16.48 -16.66 31.11
N GLU A 146 16.24 -15.71 30.20
CA GLU A 146 15.38 -14.56 30.46
C GLU A 146 13.90 -14.95 30.46
N HIS A 147 13.52 -15.82 29.52
CA HIS A 147 12.15 -16.30 29.35
C HIS A 147 11.74 -17.34 30.40
N LYS A 148 12.63 -18.15 30.96
CA LYS A 148 12.27 -19.26 31.87
C LYS A 148 11.10 -20.15 31.38
N GLY A 149 10.93 -20.29 30.06
CA GLY A 149 9.85 -21.05 29.42
C GLY A 149 8.69 -20.19 28.89
N THR A 150 7.59 -20.84 28.51
CA THR A 150 6.42 -20.18 27.88
C THR A 150 5.54 -19.40 28.84
N ASN A 151 5.64 -19.68 30.15
CA ASN A 151 4.72 -19.18 31.17
C ASN A 151 5.19 -17.90 31.86
N PHE A 152 6.39 -17.41 31.53
CA PHE A 152 6.92 -16.19 32.10
C PHE A 152 6.37 -14.96 31.38
N SER A 153 5.96 -13.95 32.16
CA SER A 153 5.50 -12.69 31.61
C SER A 153 6.66 -11.81 31.20
N LEU A 154 6.83 -11.56 29.88
CA LEU A 154 7.88 -10.66 29.39
C LEU A 154 7.71 -9.21 29.83
N SER A 155 6.55 -8.83 30.38
CA SER A 155 6.36 -7.51 30.99
C SER A 155 7.09 -7.37 32.33
N GLU A 156 7.65 -8.46 32.88
CA GLU A 156 8.40 -8.50 34.14
C GLU A 156 9.92 -8.51 33.92
N ILE A 157 10.40 -8.49 32.66
CA ILE A 157 11.82 -8.32 32.37
C ILE A 157 12.25 -6.92 32.80
N SER A 158 13.28 -6.85 33.64
CA SER A 158 13.81 -5.58 34.14
C SER A 158 14.61 -4.82 33.08
N ASN A 159 14.71 -3.50 33.23
CA ASN A 159 15.45 -2.64 32.30
C ASN A 159 16.94 -3.00 32.24
N GLU A 160 17.52 -3.50 33.34
CA GLU A 160 18.93 -3.94 33.43
C GLU A 160 19.22 -5.07 32.43
N ARG A 161 18.29 -6.02 32.28
CA ARG A 161 18.40 -7.12 31.31
C ARG A 161 18.35 -6.61 29.87
N CYS A 162 17.61 -5.53 29.61
CA CYS A 162 17.64 -4.89 28.29
C CYS A 162 19.00 -4.20 28.06
N ARG A 163 19.51 -3.48 29.07
CA ARG A 163 20.78 -2.75 29.01
C ARG A 163 22.02 -3.63 28.85
N SER A 164 21.96 -4.92 29.21
CA SER A 164 23.09 -5.83 29.02
C SER A 164 23.40 -6.11 27.54
N CYS A 165 22.43 -5.92 26.64
CA CYS A 165 22.62 -6.14 25.21
C CYS A 165 22.56 -4.84 24.38
N HIS A 166 21.83 -3.83 24.83
CA HIS A 166 21.67 -2.58 24.09
C HIS A 166 22.89 -1.65 24.20
N VAL A 167 23.31 -1.10 23.06
CA VAL A 167 24.42 -0.12 22.96
C VAL A 167 24.04 1.22 23.61
N VAL A 168 22.80 1.65 23.46
CA VAL A 168 22.27 2.86 24.11
C VAL A 168 21.66 2.44 25.45
N LYS A 169 22.24 2.94 26.55
CA LYS A 169 21.89 2.57 27.94
C LYS A 169 21.42 3.80 28.72
N PHE A 170 20.30 3.68 29.43
CA PHE A 170 19.70 4.70 30.30
C PHE A 170 18.88 4.03 31.41
N ASP A 171 18.61 4.72 32.52
CA ASP A 171 18.00 4.11 33.71
C ASP A 171 16.46 4.01 33.63
N SER A 172 15.78 5.01 33.05
CA SER A 172 14.32 5.06 32.93
C SER A 172 13.86 5.88 31.72
N PHE A 173 12.56 5.79 31.39
CA PHE A 173 11.98 6.61 30.33
C PHE A 173 12.06 8.11 30.66
N ASP A 174 11.66 8.49 31.87
CA ASP A 174 11.60 9.89 32.28
C ASP A 174 12.98 10.52 32.46
N GLY A 175 13.99 9.72 32.84
CA GLY A 175 15.39 10.14 32.90
C GLY A 175 16.01 10.26 31.51
N ASP A 176 17.08 9.49 31.27
CA ASP A 176 17.95 9.69 30.11
C ASP A 176 17.51 8.95 28.83
N HIS A 177 16.22 8.60 28.70
CA HIS A 177 15.73 8.05 27.44
C HIS A 177 15.92 9.06 26.30
N PRO A 178 16.50 8.65 25.15
CA PRO A 178 16.72 9.52 24.00
C PRO A 178 15.43 10.17 23.51
N LYS A 179 15.54 11.40 22.97
CA LYS A 179 14.39 12.08 22.36
C LYS A 179 13.84 11.29 21.16
N PHE A 180 12.54 11.45 20.92
CA PHE A 180 11.91 10.92 19.72
C PHE A 180 12.33 11.76 18.50
N GLU A 181 12.55 11.11 17.35
CA GLU A 181 12.77 11.83 16.08
C GLU A 181 11.42 12.23 15.45
N ARG A 182 10.83 11.31 14.67
CA ARG A 182 9.59 11.54 13.90
C ARG A 182 8.44 10.66 14.37
N TYR A 183 8.44 10.25 15.64
CA TYR A 183 7.43 9.31 16.15
C TYR A 183 6.00 9.88 16.01
N PRO A 184 5.01 9.09 15.54
CA PRO A 184 5.05 7.69 15.10
C PRO A 184 5.27 7.49 13.57
N PHE A 185 5.59 8.56 12.83
CA PHE A 185 5.65 8.58 11.38
C PHE A 185 6.96 7.98 10.83
N LYS A 186 6.84 7.09 9.85
CA LYS A 186 7.98 6.51 9.09
C LYS A 186 7.91 6.79 7.58
N LYS A 187 6.69 6.97 7.10
CA LYS A 187 6.32 7.28 5.72
C LYS A 187 4.96 7.98 5.74
N ARG A 188 4.60 8.69 4.68
CA ARG A 188 3.25 9.25 4.53
C ARG A 188 2.19 8.16 4.46
N THR A 189 0.94 8.55 4.67
CA THR A 189 -0.22 7.68 4.49
C THR A 189 -0.42 7.33 3.02
N GLN A 190 -1.11 6.22 2.78
CA GLN A 190 -1.51 5.78 1.43
C GLN A 190 -2.83 6.44 1.00
N ILE A 191 -3.63 6.89 1.97
CA ILE A 191 -4.80 7.73 1.73
C ILE A 191 -4.37 9.20 1.80
N VAL A 192 -4.62 9.92 0.72
CA VAL A 192 -4.40 11.36 0.56
C VAL A 192 -5.59 12.07 1.20
N TYR A 193 -5.45 12.39 2.49
CA TYR A 193 -6.46 13.14 3.24
C TYR A 193 -5.80 14.25 4.04
N ASP A 194 -6.10 15.49 3.67
CA ASP A 194 -5.60 16.68 4.35
C ASP A 194 -6.51 17.06 5.52
N HIS A 195 -6.09 16.76 6.74
CA HIS A 195 -6.89 17.03 7.94
C HIS A 195 -7.07 18.54 8.15
N GLU A 196 -6.03 19.34 7.88
CA GLU A 196 -6.08 20.79 8.04
C GLU A 196 -7.09 21.40 7.07
N GLY A 197 -7.03 21.03 5.79
CA GLY A 197 -7.98 21.49 4.78
C GLY A 197 -9.43 21.06 5.08
N HIS A 198 -9.65 19.82 5.52
CA HIS A 198 -11.01 19.37 5.85
C HIS A 198 -11.60 20.11 7.04
N VAL A 199 -10.88 20.13 8.18
CA VAL A 199 -11.39 20.72 9.42
C VAL A 199 -11.41 22.25 9.35
N GLY A 200 -10.37 22.87 8.79
CA GLY A 200 -10.21 24.32 8.77
C GLY A 200 -10.98 25.03 7.66
N LYS A 201 -11.32 24.33 6.56
CA LYS A 201 -11.93 24.95 5.38
C LYS A 201 -13.19 24.23 4.91
N HIS A 202 -13.08 22.97 4.48
CA HIS A 202 -14.17 22.30 3.76
C HIS A 202 -15.41 22.05 4.62
N PHE A 203 -15.23 21.62 5.88
CA PHE A 203 -16.32 21.41 6.81
C PHE A 203 -17.07 22.73 7.13
N PRO A 204 -16.40 23.82 7.57
CA PRO A 204 -17.06 25.10 7.75
C PRO A 204 -17.80 25.62 6.50
N GLU A 205 -17.18 25.51 5.31
CA GLU A 205 -17.81 25.93 4.05
C GLU A 205 -19.06 25.10 3.72
N MET A 206 -19.04 23.80 3.99
CA MET A 206 -20.19 22.91 3.79
C MET A 206 -21.34 23.28 4.72
N SER A 207 -21.10 23.43 6.03
CA SER A 207 -22.14 23.83 6.99
C SER A 207 -22.79 25.17 6.64
N LYS A 208 -22.02 26.11 6.08
CA LYS A 208 -22.57 27.39 5.61
C LYS A 208 -23.51 27.24 4.42
N LYS A 209 -23.23 26.29 3.52
CA LYS A 209 -24.03 26.03 2.32
C LYS A 209 -25.27 25.19 2.62
N ASP A 210 -25.15 24.22 3.51
CA ASP A 210 -26.24 23.31 3.87
C ASP A 210 -26.09 22.88 5.34
N ALA A 211 -26.88 23.50 6.21
CA ALA A 211 -26.90 23.21 7.64
C ALA A 211 -27.44 21.82 7.98
N THR A 212 -28.06 21.11 7.02
CA THR A 212 -28.57 19.74 7.22
C THR A 212 -27.48 18.68 7.04
N LYS A 213 -26.34 19.03 6.43
CA LYS A 213 -25.21 18.11 6.27
C LYS A 213 -24.50 17.90 7.60
N ARG A 214 -24.46 16.64 8.04
CA ARG A 214 -23.81 16.26 9.29
C ARG A 214 -22.30 16.26 9.14
N ILE A 215 -21.62 17.12 9.88
CA ILE A 215 -20.17 17.19 9.94
C ILE A 215 -19.65 16.27 11.04
N PRO A 216 -18.50 15.60 10.85
CA PRO A 216 -17.86 14.85 11.91
C PRO A 216 -17.41 15.75 13.08
N ASP A 217 -17.99 15.56 14.26
CA ASP A 217 -17.67 16.35 15.46
C ASP A 217 -16.41 15.85 16.22
N THR A 218 -15.99 14.61 15.99
CA THR A 218 -14.86 14.00 16.70
C THR A 218 -13.97 13.18 15.77
N CYS A 219 -12.70 13.01 16.15
CA CYS A 219 -11.77 12.14 15.42
C CYS A 219 -12.29 10.69 15.32
N SER A 220 -13.05 10.24 16.33
CA SER A 220 -13.60 8.88 16.41
C SER A 220 -14.72 8.59 15.41
N THR A 221 -15.30 9.63 14.80
CA THR A 221 -16.26 9.48 13.70
C THR A 221 -15.60 8.85 12.47
N CYS A 222 -14.34 9.20 12.20
CA CYS A 222 -13.58 8.66 11.07
C CYS A 222 -12.60 7.55 11.48
N HIS A 223 -12.12 7.56 12.72
CA HIS A 223 -11.14 6.60 13.22
C HIS A 223 -11.73 5.62 14.22
N ASN A 224 -11.40 4.32 14.08
CA ASN A 224 -11.79 3.30 15.04
C ASN A 224 -10.58 2.50 15.57
N SER A 225 -10.75 1.96 16.78
CA SER A 225 -9.77 1.16 17.51
C SER A 225 -10.14 -0.32 17.65
N ARG A 226 -11.32 -0.71 17.12
CA ARG A 226 -12.10 -1.88 17.57
C ARG A 226 -11.43 -3.25 17.38
N ALA A 227 -10.50 -3.41 16.44
CA ALA A 227 -9.94 -4.74 16.13
C ALA A 227 -8.67 -5.09 16.91
N ASP A 228 -7.76 -4.13 17.13
CA ASP A 228 -6.45 -4.42 17.76
C ASP A 228 -6.09 -3.48 18.93
N LYS A 229 -6.95 -2.48 19.21
CA LYS A 229 -6.80 -1.44 20.25
C LYS A 229 -5.47 -0.65 20.19
N ARG A 230 -4.67 -0.90 19.16
CA ARG A 230 -3.29 -0.43 18.97
C ARG A 230 -3.19 0.50 17.79
N VAL A 231 -4.03 0.29 16.79
CA VAL A 231 -4.00 0.99 15.52
C VAL A 231 -5.31 1.72 15.34
N MET A 232 -5.23 3.04 15.29
CA MET A 232 -6.35 3.86 14.82
C MET A 232 -6.44 3.61 13.32
N THR A 233 -7.43 2.81 12.92
CA THR A 233 -7.75 2.59 11.52
C THR A 233 -8.82 3.58 11.09
N VAL A 234 -8.90 3.87 9.80
CA VAL A 234 -10.00 4.67 9.25
C VAL A 234 -11.18 3.73 9.02
N ALA A 235 -12.37 4.16 9.43
CA ALA A 235 -13.62 3.43 9.17
C ALA A 235 -13.90 3.31 7.65
N PRO A 236 -14.76 2.38 7.21
CA PRO A 236 -15.06 2.17 5.81
C PRO A 236 -15.53 3.44 5.09
N PHE A 237 -15.22 3.55 3.79
CA PHE A 237 -15.57 4.68 2.94
C PHE A 237 -17.07 5.04 3.03
N GLU A 238 -17.90 4.01 3.10
CA GLU A 238 -19.36 4.09 3.14
C GLU A 238 -19.86 4.81 4.40
N GLN A 239 -19.05 4.84 5.47
CA GLN A 239 -19.37 5.50 6.74
C GLN A 239 -18.74 6.89 6.88
N THR A 240 -17.63 7.17 6.17
CA THR A 240 -16.80 8.36 6.42
C THR A 240 -16.72 9.33 5.25
N CYS A 241 -16.71 8.84 4.01
CA CYS A 241 -16.40 9.65 2.83
C CYS A 241 -17.58 9.76 1.86
N SER A 242 -18.40 8.71 1.77
CA SER A 242 -19.46 8.56 0.76
C SER A 242 -20.45 9.74 0.75
N GLY A 243 -20.83 10.25 1.92
CA GLY A 243 -21.82 11.32 2.05
C GLY A 243 -21.43 12.64 1.38
N CYS A 244 -20.15 12.84 1.05
CA CYS A 244 -19.64 14.04 0.37
C CYS A 244 -18.89 13.75 -0.94
N HIS A 245 -18.25 12.57 -1.09
CA HIS A 245 -17.37 12.27 -2.21
C HIS A 245 -17.90 11.22 -3.18
N LEU A 246 -19.03 10.57 -2.92
CA LEU A 246 -19.55 9.54 -3.82
C LEU A 246 -19.88 10.11 -5.21
N ASP A 247 -20.49 11.29 -5.25
CA ASP A 247 -20.91 11.95 -6.50
C ASP A 247 -19.71 12.35 -7.38
N GLN A 248 -18.56 12.66 -6.76
CA GLN A 248 -17.30 12.90 -7.47
C GLN A 248 -16.75 11.61 -8.10
N ILE A 249 -16.95 10.46 -7.46
CA ILE A 249 -16.50 9.15 -7.97
C ILE A 249 -17.41 8.69 -9.11
N THR A 250 -18.73 8.82 -8.96
CA THR A 250 -19.71 8.39 -9.96
C THR A 250 -19.87 9.40 -11.11
N GLY A 251 -19.24 10.58 -11.02
CA GLY A 251 -19.29 11.62 -12.04
C GLY A 251 -20.55 12.49 -12.00
N LYS A 252 -21.40 12.33 -10.99
CA LYS A 252 -22.63 13.11 -10.83
C LYS A 252 -22.34 14.61 -10.67
N ASP A 253 -21.25 14.96 -10.00
CA ASP A 253 -20.79 16.35 -9.79
C ASP A 253 -20.08 16.98 -11.01
N ARG A 254 -19.85 16.20 -12.08
CA ARG A 254 -19.16 16.71 -13.26
C ARG A 254 -20.07 17.67 -14.02
N ALA A 255 -19.67 18.95 -14.05
CA ALA A 255 -20.42 20.02 -14.69
C ALA A 255 -20.29 20.05 -16.23
N SER A 256 -19.20 19.52 -16.77
CA SER A 256 -18.93 19.54 -18.22
C SER A 256 -18.24 18.25 -18.69
N GLY A 257 -18.54 17.89 -19.95
CA GLY A 257 -18.05 16.66 -20.57
C GLY A 257 -18.76 15.40 -20.08
N PRO A 258 -18.52 14.25 -20.73
CA PRO A 258 -19.19 13.00 -20.40
C PRO A 258 -18.88 12.53 -18.97
N LYS A 259 -19.84 11.93 -18.27
CA LYS A 259 -19.73 11.38 -16.91
C LYS A 259 -19.10 9.98 -16.86
N GLY A 260 -18.43 9.58 -17.94
CA GLY A 260 -17.82 8.27 -18.13
C GLY A 260 -16.41 8.35 -18.70
N VAL A 261 -15.74 7.19 -18.70
CA VAL A 261 -14.45 6.98 -19.34
C VAL A 261 -14.68 6.49 -20.77
N ALA A 262 -14.23 7.23 -21.77
CA ALA A 262 -14.29 6.79 -23.17
C ALA A 262 -13.43 5.54 -23.36
N PHE A 263 -14.05 4.42 -23.70
CA PHE A 263 -13.36 3.14 -23.86
C PHE A 263 -13.15 2.78 -25.33
N LEU A 264 -14.22 2.82 -26.13
CA LEU A 264 -14.18 2.63 -27.58
C LEU A 264 -14.72 3.88 -28.26
N ALA A 265 -14.18 4.25 -29.41
CA ALA A 265 -14.65 5.37 -30.20
C ALA A 265 -14.31 5.19 -31.67
N LEU A 266 -15.05 5.88 -32.54
CA LEU A 266 -14.62 6.10 -33.91
C LEU A 266 -14.05 7.51 -33.99
N PRO A 267 -12.72 7.71 -34.10
CA PRO A 267 -12.17 9.05 -34.09
C PRO A 267 -12.67 9.91 -35.26
N GLY A 268 -12.74 11.22 -35.06
CA GLY A 268 -12.96 12.17 -36.13
C GLY A 268 -11.81 12.16 -37.14
N LEU A 269 -12.13 12.23 -38.43
CA LEU A 269 -11.16 12.14 -39.53
C LEU A 269 -11.38 13.26 -40.56
N ASP A 270 -10.30 13.76 -41.16
CA ASP A 270 -10.34 14.61 -42.36
C ASP A 270 -10.69 13.77 -43.60
N LEU A 271 -11.98 13.46 -43.75
CA LEU A 271 -12.50 12.64 -44.84
C LEU A 271 -12.28 13.27 -46.21
N GLN A 272 -12.25 14.61 -46.30
CA GLN A 272 -12.02 15.33 -47.55
C GLN A 272 -10.60 15.08 -48.07
N THR A 273 -9.59 15.22 -47.21
CA THR A 273 -8.21 14.93 -47.59
C THR A 273 -8.02 13.45 -47.89
N LEU A 274 -8.59 12.54 -47.08
CA LEU A 274 -8.49 11.09 -47.32
C LEU A 274 -9.09 10.70 -48.68
N LYS A 275 -10.24 11.25 -49.05
CA LYS A 275 -10.86 11.05 -50.37
C LYS A 275 -10.01 11.62 -51.50
N LYS A 276 -9.50 12.84 -51.36
CA LYS A 276 -8.61 13.49 -52.35
C LYS A 276 -7.32 12.69 -52.58
N LYS A 277 -6.79 12.07 -51.53
CA LYS A 277 -5.60 11.21 -51.55
C LYS A 277 -5.90 9.76 -51.95
N ASN A 278 -7.15 9.45 -52.34
CA ASN A 278 -7.61 8.13 -52.73
C ASN A 278 -7.34 7.03 -51.67
N ALA A 279 -7.47 7.39 -50.39
CA ALA A 279 -7.32 6.45 -49.28
C ALA A 279 -8.54 5.52 -49.19
N ALA A 280 -8.32 4.22 -49.35
CA ALA A 280 -9.37 3.21 -49.31
C ALA A 280 -9.80 2.88 -47.86
N ILE A 281 -10.54 3.79 -47.22
CA ILE A 281 -10.99 3.67 -45.83
C ILE A 281 -12.39 3.03 -45.68
N GLY A 282 -13.16 2.91 -46.76
CA GLY A 282 -14.56 2.49 -46.73
C GLY A 282 -15.47 3.55 -46.08
N GLU A 283 -16.60 3.12 -45.53
CA GLU A 283 -17.54 3.96 -44.80
C GLU A 283 -16.94 4.45 -43.46
N TRP A 284 -17.15 5.72 -43.15
CA TRP A 284 -16.77 6.31 -41.87
C TRP A 284 -17.74 7.47 -41.54
N PRO A 285 -18.17 7.63 -40.27
CA PRO A 285 -19.10 8.69 -39.91
C PRO A 285 -18.46 10.08 -40.03
N GLU A 286 -19.08 10.97 -40.81
CA GLU A 286 -18.58 12.34 -41.00
C GLU A 286 -18.73 13.22 -39.76
N ALA A 287 -19.78 12.98 -38.97
CA ALA A 287 -20.10 13.77 -37.78
C ALA A 287 -19.32 13.35 -36.52
N SER A 288 -18.40 12.40 -36.62
CA SER A 288 -17.58 12.04 -35.46
C SER A 288 -16.50 13.10 -35.21
N GLU A 289 -16.45 13.57 -33.97
CA GLU A 289 -15.39 14.43 -33.43
C GLU A 289 -14.66 13.74 -32.28
N ALA A 290 -14.90 12.44 -32.05
CA ALA A 290 -14.31 11.72 -30.94
C ALA A 290 -12.79 11.57 -31.08
N ASP A 291 -12.11 11.39 -29.95
CA ASP A 291 -10.68 11.07 -29.93
C ASP A 291 -10.44 9.55 -29.98
N LEU A 292 -9.28 9.15 -30.51
CA LEU A 292 -8.80 7.77 -30.36
C LEU A 292 -8.47 7.51 -28.89
N THR A 293 -9.27 6.64 -28.25
CA THR A 293 -9.16 6.40 -26.81
C THR A 293 -7.81 5.76 -26.43
N PRO A 294 -7.25 6.05 -25.23
CA PRO A 294 -6.05 5.39 -24.73
C PRO A 294 -6.17 3.85 -24.69
N PHE A 295 -7.38 3.34 -24.43
CA PHE A 295 -7.67 1.91 -24.39
C PHE A 295 -7.55 1.28 -25.78
N MET A 296 -8.07 1.93 -26.82
CA MET A 296 -7.90 1.47 -28.19
C MET A 296 -6.44 1.51 -28.62
N LYS A 297 -5.66 2.51 -28.19
CA LYS A 297 -4.21 2.53 -28.44
C LYS A 297 -3.51 1.30 -27.85
N VAL A 298 -3.89 0.89 -26.63
CA VAL A 298 -3.40 -0.35 -26.01
C VAL A 298 -3.84 -1.58 -26.81
N MET A 299 -5.10 -1.65 -27.23
CA MET A 299 -5.63 -2.75 -28.03
C MET A 299 -4.91 -2.88 -29.37
N ILE A 300 -4.66 -1.78 -30.08
CA ILE A 300 -3.98 -1.79 -31.39
C ILE A 300 -2.49 -2.10 -31.20
N SER A 301 -1.87 -1.58 -30.14
CA SER A 301 -0.44 -1.79 -29.83
C SER A 301 -0.08 -3.20 -29.34
N ARG A 302 -0.98 -4.18 -29.44
CA ARG A 302 -0.68 -5.58 -29.09
C ARG A 302 0.33 -6.22 -30.05
N THR A 303 0.41 -5.73 -31.28
CA THR A 303 1.36 -6.19 -32.29
C THR A 303 2.48 -5.17 -32.52
N GLU A 304 3.60 -5.61 -33.10
CA GLU A 304 4.67 -4.70 -33.52
C GLU A 304 4.21 -3.70 -34.59
N ARG A 305 3.44 -4.17 -35.58
CA ARG A 305 2.78 -3.33 -36.60
C ARG A 305 1.89 -2.27 -35.95
N GLY A 306 1.04 -2.66 -35.00
CA GLY A 306 0.17 -1.75 -34.29
C GLY A 306 0.92 -0.71 -33.43
N ARG A 307 2.02 -1.11 -32.79
CA ARG A 307 2.89 -0.15 -32.05
C ARG A 307 3.52 0.89 -32.97
N ALA A 308 4.04 0.46 -34.12
CA ALA A 308 4.59 1.38 -35.12
C ALA A 308 3.50 2.32 -35.67
N LEU A 309 2.31 1.77 -35.93
CA LEU A 309 1.14 2.51 -36.40
C LEU A 309 0.73 3.62 -35.41
N ILE A 310 0.51 3.28 -34.13
CA ILE A 310 0.13 4.25 -33.10
C ILE A 310 1.22 5.33 -32.94
N LYS A 311 2.50 4.97 -33.00
CA LYS A 311 3.60 5.94 -32.93
C LYS A 311 3.53 6.98 -34.05
N THR A 312 3.17 6.58 -35.27
CA THR A 312 2.99 7.51 -36.39
C THR A 312 1.73 8.35 -36.22
N VAL A 313 0.61 7.73 -35.88
CA VAL A 313 -0.70 8.39 -35.72
C VAL A 313 -0.68 9.42 -34.59
N ASP A 314 -0.01 9.15 -33.47
CA ASP A 314 0.08 10.07 -32.33
C ASP A 314 0.78 11.40 -32.65
N SER A 315 1.49 11.48 -33.79
CA SER A 315 2.12 12.72 -34.26
C SER A 315 1.21 13.57 -35.17
N LEU A 316 0.00 13.09 -35.47
CA LEU A 316 -0.93 13.69 -36.42
C LEU A 316 -2.18 14.23 -35.72
N ASN A 317 -2.74 15.31 -36.29
CA ASN A 317 -4.12 15.68 -36.04
C ASN A 317 -5.00 14.93 -37.04
N LEU A 318 -5.81 13.98 -36.57
CA LEU A 318 -6.64 13.14 -37.45
C LEU A 318 -7.71 13.94 -38.20
N MET A 319 -8.14 15.07 -37.66
CA MET A 319 -9.12 15.98 -38.27
C MET A 319 -8.49 17.02 -39.21
N GLU A 320 -7.15 17.04 -39.33
CA GLU A 320 -6.43 17.94 -40.24
C GLU A 320 -5.27 17.20 -40.92
N LEU A 321 -5.54 16.62 -42.09
CA LEU A 321 -4.57 15.77 -42.81
C LEU A 321 -3.99 16.43 -44.05
N ALA A 322 -4.35 17.68 -44.35
CA ALA A 322 -3.96 18.37 -45.58
C ALA A 322 -2.43 18.39 -45.85
N LYS A 323 -1.62 18.44 -44.78
CA LYS A 323 -0.14 18.44 -44.84
C LYS A 323 0.50 17.07 -44.60
N ALA A 324 -0.30 16.02 -44.40
CA ALA A 324 0.22 14.69 -44.13
C ALA A 324 0.88 14.08 -45.38
N SER A 325 2.02 13.42 -45.19
CA SER A 325 2.71 12.68 -46.24
C SER A 325 1.92 11.44 -46.65
N ASP A 326 2.22 10.87 -47.82
CA ASP A 326 1.50 9.68 -48.29
C ASP A 326 1.73 8.46 -47.38
N SER A 327 2.86 8.39 -46.66
CA SER A 327 3.09 7.35 -45.65
C SER A 327 2.23 7.56 -44.40
N GLN A 328 2.01 8.81 -43.99
CA GLN A 328 1.11 9.17 -42.90
C GLN A 328 -0.35 8.90 -43.28
N ILE A 329 -0.77 9.21 -44.51
CA ILE A 329 -2.12 8.87 -45.01
C ILE A 329 -2.33 7.35 -45.03
N ARG A 330 -1.33 6.55 -45.45
CA ARG A 330 -1.39 5.08 -45.36
C ARG A 330 -1.49 4.61 -43.92
N ALA A 331 -0.77 5.24 -42.98
CA ALA A 331 -0.91 4.92 -41.56
C ALA A 331 -2.34 5.20 -41.05
N VAL A 332 -2.92 6.36 -41.37
CA VAL A 332 -4.32 6.67 -41.00
C VAL A 332 -5.29 5.66 -41.63
N THR A 333 -5.06 5.27 -42.89
CA THR A 333 -5.87 4.23 -43.56
C THR A 333 -5.81 2.90 -42.81
N ASN A 334 -4.61 2.46 -42.42
CA ASN A 334 -4.43 1.24 -41.64
C ASN A 334 -5.06 1.34 -40.25
N LEU A 335 -5.00 2.51 -39.62
CA LEU A 335 -5.69 2.75 -38.33
C LEU A 335 -7.19 2.53 -38.46
N VAL A 336 -7.83 3.07 -39.51
CA VAL A 336 -9.26 2.88 -39.75
C VAL A 336 -9.61 1.39 -39.83
N TRP A 337 -8.83 0.62 -40.58
CA TRP A 337 -9.05 -0.83 -40.72
C TRP A 337 -8.79 -1.61 -39.42
N GLU A 338 -7.80 -1.22 -38.61
CA GLU A 338 -7.59 -1.81 -37.28
C GLU A 338 -8.79 -1.52 -36.35
N ILE A 339 -9.33 -0.30 -36.38
CA ILE A 339 -10.52 0.06 -35.59
C ILE A 339 -11.74 -0.74 -36.05
N LYS A 340 -11.98 -0.81 -37.36
CA LYS A 340 -13.03 -1.66 -37.94
C LYS A 340 -12.87 -3.12 -37.53
N GLY A 341 -11.65 -3.64 -37.54
CA GLY A 341 -11.30 -4.97 -37.07
C GLY A 341 -11.66 -5.20 -35.60
N VAL A 342 -11.37 -4.23 -34.72
CA VAL A 342 -11.75 -4.30 -33.30
C VAL A 342 -13.27 -4.36 -33.12
N PHE A 343 -14.02 -3.45 -33.76
CA PHE A 343 -15.49 -3.47 -33.69
C PHE A 343 -16.06 -4.77 -34.28
N TYR A 344 -15.54 -5.23 -35.41
CA TYR A 344 -15.97 -6.47 -36.05
C TYR A 344 -15.72 -7.69 -35.16
N ALA A 345 -14.55 -7.76 -34.51
CA ALA A 345 -14.23 -8.83 -33.55
C ALA A 345 -15.17 -8.80 -32.34
N LEU A 346 -15.50 -7.62 -31.81
CA LEU A 346 -16.42 -7.48 -30.66
C LEU A 346 -17.87 -7.86 -30.98
N ILE A 347 -18.33 -7.63 -32.22
CA ILE A 347 -19.67 -8.06 -32.62
C ILE A 347 -19.70 -9.55 -33.03
N THR A 348 -18.62 -10.14 -33.52
CA THR A 348 -18.61 -11.55 -33.96
C THR A 348 -18.18 -12.54 -32.89
N GLY A 349 -17.46 -12.08 -31.86
CA GLY A 349 -16.97 -12.89 -30.74
C GLY A 349 -17.38 -12.35 -29.37
N LYS A 350 -16.86 -12.96 -28.29
CA LYS A 350 -17.02 -12.43 -26.94
C LYS A 350 -15.96 -11.36 -26.68
N ALA A 351 -16.31 -10.27 -25.98
CA ALA A 351 -15.36 -9.24 -25.60
C ALA A 351 -14.16 -9.79 -24.80
N SER A 352 -14.36 -10.88 -24.06
CA SER A 352 -13.29 -11.58 -23.35
C SER A 352 -12.24 -12.18 -24.28
N ASP A 353 -12.65 -12.69 -25.43
CA ASP A 353 -11.77 -13.28 -26.42
C ASP A 353 -11.03 -12.16 -27.17
N VAL A 354 -11.72 -11.03 -27.36
CA VAL A 354 -11.14 -9.82 -27.96
C VAL A 354 -10.10 -9.17 -27.02
N LEU A 355 -10.24 -9.30 -25.71
CA LEU A 355 -9.36 -8.60 -24.77
C LEU A 355 -8.43 -9.55 -24.01
N GLY A 356 -8.56 -10.86 -24.22
CA GLY A 356 -7.73 -11.89 -23.58
C GLY A 356 -6.27 -11.91 -24.02
N ASP A 357 -5.98 -11.42 -25.23
CA ASP A 357 -4.62 -11.30 -25.76
C ASP A 357 -3.97 -9.92 -25.48
N LEU A 358 -4.51 -9.13 -24.54
CA LEU A 358 -3.88 -7.90 -24.04
C LEU A 358 -2.63 -8.23 -23.22
N GLY A 359 -1.59 -8.70 -23.89
CA GLY A 359 -0.26 -8.86 -23.31
C GLY A 359 0.42 -7.50 -23.14
N ILE A 360 -0.02 -6.70 -22.15
CA ILE A 360 0.69 -5.49 -21.78
C ILE A 360 1.99 -5.94 -21.08
N GLY A 361 3.07 -6.10 -21.85
CA GLY A 361 4.44 -6.19 -21.34
C GLY A 361 4.97 -7.51 -20.78
N GLY A 362 4.50 -8.69 -21.24
CA GLY A 362 5.12 -9.93 -20.74
C GLY A 362 4.65 -11.30 -21.25
N GLY A 363 3.91 -11.39 -22.36
CA GLY A 363 3.59 -12.68 -23.00
C GLY A 363 2.71 -13.68 -22.21
N ALA A 364 2.44 -13.43 -20.93
CA ALA A 364 1.53 -14.23 -20.11
C ALA A 364 0.08 -13.88 -20.40
N LYS A 365 -0.77 -14.90 -20.61
CA LYS A 365 -2.21 -14.72 -20.79
C LYS A 365 -2.85 -14.17 -19.52
N LEU A 366 -3.77 -13.21 -19.68
CA LEU A 366 -4.57 -12.67 -18.57
C LEU A 366 -5.57 -13.73 -18.10
N SER A 367 -5.91 -13.76 -16.81
CA SER A 367 -6.96 -14.64 -16.31
C SER A 367 -8.33 -14.18 -16.82
N ALA A 368 -9.27 -15.11 -17.00
CA ALA A 368 -10.65 -14.80 -17.39
C ALA A 368 -11.31 -13.78 -16.46
N SER A 369 -11.05 -13.88 -15.14
CA SER A 369 -11.55 -12.92 -14.15
C SER A 369 -11.02 -11.50 -14.36
N LEU A 370 -9.72 -11.35 -14.65
CA LEU A 370 -9.12 -10.04 -14.90
C LEU A 370 -9.64 -9.43 -16.20
N ILE A 371 -9.85 -10.25 -17.24
CA ILE A 371 -10.45 -9.79 -18.49
C ILE A 371 -11.89 -9.30 -18.26
N ALA A 372 -12.68 -10.04 -17.49
CA ALA A 372 -14.03 -9.61 -17.13
C ALA A 372 -14.04 -8.27 -16.38
N ASP A 373 -13.08 -8.05 -15.48
CA ASP A 373 -12.94 -6.77 -14.76
C ASP A 373 -12.45 -5.64 -15.69
N LEU A 374 -11.46 -5.87 -16.57
CA LEU A 374 -10.96 -4.89 -17.55
C LEU A 374 -12.01 -4.47 -18.57
N THR A 375 -13.05 -5.28 -18.77
CA THR A 375 -14.15 -5.03 -19.69
C THR A 375 -15.43 -4.61 -19.01
N ALA A 376 -15.49 -4.64 -17.67
CA ALA A 376 -16.71 -4.46 -16.89
C ALA A 376 -17.91 -5.22 -17.50
N HIS A 377 -17.69 -6.44 -18.01
CA HIS A 377 -18.68 -7.22 -18.74
C HIS A 377 -19.38 -6.46 -19.88
N LEU A 378 -18.62 -5.72 -20.71
CA LEU A 378 -19.13 -4.94 -21.85
C LEU A 378 -20.22 -5.70 -22.63
N PRO A 379 -21.49 -5.25 -22.55
CA PRO A 379 -22.59 -5.93 -23.20
C PRO A 379 -22.44 -5.87 -24.73
N ARG A 380 -22.70 -7.00 -25.40
CA ARG A 380 -22.55 -7.12 -26.86
C ARG A 380 -23.55 -6.23 -27.60
N ASP A 381 -24.76 -6.08 -27.08
CA ASP A 381 -25.81 -5.21 -27.61
C ASP A 381 -25.36 -3.75 -27.69
N VAL A 382 -24.63 -3.24 -26.69
CA VAL A 382 -24.06 -1.88 -26.72
C VAL A 382 -23.13 -1.72 -27.93
N VAL A 383 -22.26 -2.69 -28.19
CA VAL A 383 -21.33 -2.64 -29.34
C VAL A 383 -22.06 -2.84 -30.67
N VAL A 384 -23.03 -3.74 -30.73
CA VAL A 384 -23.83 -4.00 -31.94
C VAL A 384 -24.66 -2.78 -32.31
N SER A 385 -25.35 -2.14 -31.37
CA SER A 385 -26.11 -0.91 -31.62
C SER A 385 -25.20 0.24 -32.04
N ALA A 386 -24.01 0.35 -31.45
CA ALA A 386 -22.99 1.30 -31.92
C ALA A 386 -22.59 1.02 -33.37
N GLN A 387 -22.26 -0.22 -33.71
CA GLN A 387 -21.86 -0.59 -35.07
C GLN A 387 -22.98 -0.37 -36.09
N GLN A 388 -24.22 -0.73 -35.78
CA GLN A 388 -25.37 -0.52 -36.67
C GLN A 388 -25.59 0.96 -36.99
N GLN A 389 -25.36 1.83 -36.00
CA GLN A 389 -25.53 3.27 -36.17
C GLN A 389 -24.33 3.93 -36.85
N TRP A 390 -23.11 3.51 -36.55
CA TRP A 390 -21.90 4.22 -36.97
C TRP A 390 -21.20 3.62 -38.19
N LEU A 391 -21.30 2.31 -38.39
CA LEU A 391 -20.63 1.54 -39.45
C LEU A 391 -21.57 0.43 -39.98
N PRO A 392 -22.75 0.76 -40.54
CA PRO A 392 -23.77 -0.22 -40.91
C PRO A 392 -23.26 -1.30 -41.87
N ASN A 393 -22.31 -0.97 -42.76
CA ASN A 393 -21.77 -1.91 -43.76
C ASN A 393 -20.52 -2.68 -43.30
N LEU A 394 -20.13 -2.58 -42.02
CA LEU A 394 -18.87 -3.13 -41.50
C LEU A 394 -18.63 -4.59 -41.90
N GLY A 395 -19.63 -5.47 -41.76
CA GLY A 395 -19.48 -6.89 -42.07
C GLY A 395 -19.11 -7.14 -43.54
N THR A 396 -19.76 -6.44 -44.47
CA THR A 396 -19.51 -6.52 -45.91
C THR A 396 -18.12 -5.98 -46.25
N GLU A 397 -17.73 -4.85 -45.65
CA GLU A 397 -16.42 -4.26 -45.87
C GLU A 397 -15.28 -5.16 -45.38
N MET A 398 -15.43 -5.74 -44.19
CA MET A 398 -14.45 -6.67 -43.63
C MET A 398 -14.30 -7.94 -44.47
N ALA A 399 -15.39 -8.44 -45.07
CA ALA A 399 -15.34 -9.59 -45.98
C ALA A 399 -14.62 -9.28 -47.31
N ASN A 400 -14.75 -8.05 -47.80
CA ASN A 400 -14.17 -7.60 -49.06
C ASN A 400 -12.74 -7.04 -48.93
N HIS A 401 -12.27 -6.80 -47.70
CA HIS A 401 -10.95 -6.25 -47.44
C HIS A 401 -9.83 -7.25 -47.82
N LYS A 402 -9.11 -6.95 -48.91
CA LYS A 402 -8.12 -7.87 -49.53
C LYS A 402 -6.86 -8.13 -48.67
N GLU A 403 -6.50 -7.24 -47.73
CA GLU A 403 -5.36 -7.46 -46.82
C GLU A 403 -5.63 -8.56 -45.77
N ALA A 404 -6.89 -9.02 -45.62
CA ALA A 404 -7.24 -10.16 -44.76
C ALA A 404 -6.91 -11.55 -45.35
N LYS A 405 -6.37 -11.63 -46.58
CA LYS A 405 -6.11 -12.89 -47.31
C LYS A 405 -4.61 -13.28 -47.50
N ALA A 406 -3.68 -12.77 -46.67
CA ALA A 406 -2.27 -13.22 -46.63
C ALA A 406 -1.86 -13.64 -45.19
N PRO A 407 -0.83 -14.51 -45.01
CA PRO A 407 -0.96 -15.75 -44.23
C PRO A 407 -1.09 -15.56 -42.71
N LYS A 408 -1.88 -16.47 -42.13
CA LYS A 408 -2.12 -16.71 -40.71
C LYS A 408 -0.84 -16.63 -39.85
N GLN A 409 -0.51 -15.46 -39.35
CA GLN A 409 0.29 -15.31 -38.13
C GLN A 409 -0.30 -14.14 -37.32
N GLY A 410 -1.08 -14.50 -36.29
CA GLY A 410 -1.52 -13.59 -35.23
C GLY A 410 -2.74 -12.74 -35.56
N GLY A 411 -3.93 -13.33 -35.55
CA GLY A 411 -5.18 -12.59 -35.65
C GLY A 411 -6.33 -13.44 -35.13
N TRP A 412 -6.87 -13.04 -33.97
CA TRP A 412 -8.20 -13.39 -33.43
C TRP A 412 -8.72 -14.78 -33.81
N ILE A 413 -8.31 -15.80 -33.06
CA ILE A 413 -8.79 -17.16 -33.30
C ILE A 413 -10.22 -17.30 -32.75
N THR A 414 -11.21 -17.36 -33.64
CA THR A 414 -12.49 -18.00 -33.37
C THR A 414 -12.27 -19.52 -33.32
N THR A 415 -12.41 -20.12 -32.14
CA THR A 415 -12.49 -21.60 -32.03
C THR A 415 -13.74 -21.99 -31.26
N THR A 416 -14.81 -22.23 -32.01
CA THR A 416 -15.86 -23.18 -31.64
C THR A 416 -15.44 -24.57 -32.11
N LYS A 417 -15.07 -25.46 -31.19
CA LYS A 417 -15.40 -26.87 -31.31
C LYS A 417 -15.40 -27.55 -29.95
N GLU A 418 -16.53 -28.17 -29.71
CA GLU A 418 -16.92 -28.98 -28.57
C GLU A 418 -15.99 -30.21 -28.46
N SER A 419 -15.43 -30.42 -27.28
CA SER A 419 -14.92 -31.73 -26.86
C SER A 419 -15.02 -31.83 -25.35
N THR A 420 -15.94 -32.71 -24.97
CA THR A 420 -16.08 -33.35 -23.67
C THR A 420 -14.74 -33.88 -23.15
N ALA A 421 -14.33 -33.39 -21.98
CA ALA A 421 -13.36 -34.08 -21.13
C ALA A 421 -13.75 -33.83 -19.66
N THR A 422 -13.75 -34.93 -18.93
CA THR A 422 -14.28 -35.16 -17.59
C THR A 422 -13.63 -34.30 -16.51
N VAL A 423 -14.46 -33.88 -15.56
CA VAL A 423 -14.11 -33.19 -14.32
C VAL A 423 -13.48 -34.19 -13.36
N ASP A 424 -12.25 -33.94 -12.92
CA ASP A 424 -11.77 -34.41 -11.62
C ASP A 424 -11.62 -33.21 -10.70
N SER A 425 -12.39 -33.25 -9.61
CA SER A 425 -12.41 -32.28 -8.54
C SER A 425 -11.27 -32.57 -7.57
N ASP A 426 -10.27 -31.69 -7.53
CA ASP A 426 -9.34 -31.64 -6.41
C ASP A 426 -9.15 -30.20 -5.91
N THR A 427 -9.31 -30.07 -4.60
CA THR A 427 -9.44 -28.83 -3.86
C THR A 427 -8.05 -28.20 -3.67
N ALA A 428 -7.74 -27.13 -4.40
CA ALA A 428 -6.50 -26.38 -4.24
C ALA A 428 -6.76 -24.98 -3.66
N THR A 429 -6.40 -24.84 -2.39
CA THR A 429 -6.39 -23.62 -1.59
C THR A 429 -5.58 -22.48 -2.25
N ILE A 430 -6.17 -21.29 -2.29
CA ILE A 430 -5.60 -20.04 -2.84
C ILE A 430 -4.39 -19.59 -2.00
N PRO A 431 -3.19 -19.35 -2.58
CA PRO A 431 -2.13 -18.62 -1.89
C PRO A 431 -2.26 -17.11 -2.13
N GLU A 432 -2.27 -16.33 -1.04
CA GLU A 432 -2.33 -14.87 -1.03
C GLU A 432 -1.22 -14.16 -1.86
N PRO A 433 -1.48 -12.96 -2.41
CA PRO A 433 -0.53 -12.18 -3.24
C PRO A 433 0.80 -11.80 -2.56
N ALA A 434 0.85 -11.80 -1.22
CA ALA A 434 2.04 -11.43 -0.45
C ALA A 434 3.21 -12.42 -0.67
N ALA A 435 2.93 -13.69 -0.97
CA ALA A 435 3.95 -14.71 -1.17
C ALA A 435 4.77 -14.48 -2.46
N ARG A 436 4.14 -13.95 -3.52
CA ARG A 436 4.83 -13.70 -4.81
C ARG A 436 5.73 -12.46 -4.76
N LEU A 437 5.37 -11.42 -3.99
CA LEU A 437 6.24 -10.26 -3.79
C LEU A 437 7.51 -10.63 -3.00
N ALA A 438 7.39 -11.45 -1.96
CA ALA A 438 8.51 -11.88 -1.14
C ALA A 438 9.55 -12.72 -1.92
N GLN A 439 9.10 -13.45 -2.95
CA GLN A 439 9.96 -14.27 -3.79
C GLN A 439 10.73 -13.43 -4.83
N ALA A 440 10.09 -12.40 -5.38
CA ALA A 440 10.71 -11.44 -6.31
C ALA A 440 11.78 -10.56 -5.63
N GLU A 441 11.58 -10.17 -4.37
CA GLU A 441 12.58 -9.41 -3.59
C GLU A 441 13.81 -10.24 -3.21
N ARG A 442 13.63 -11.54 -2.92
CA ARG A 442 14.74 -12.46 -2.62
C ARG A 442 15.64 -12.71 -3.83
N GLN A 443 15.06 -12.82 -5.02
CA GLN A 443 15.81 -13.00 -6.26
C GLN A 443 16.62 -11.75 -6.63
N ALA A 444 16.08 -10.55 -6.38
CA ALA A 444 16.80 -9.29 -6.59
C ALA A 444 17.99 -9.10 -5.63
N ARG A 445 17.89 -9.58 -4.38
CA ARG A 445 18.99 -9.48 -3.38
C ARG A 445 20.15 -10.44 -3.67
N SER A 446 19.89 -11.59 -4.29
CA SER A 446 20.93 -12.57 -4.66
C SER A 446 21.88 -12.10 -5.76
N LYS A 447 21.41 -11.22 -6.66
CA LYS A 447 22.19 -10.73 -7.81
C LYS A 447 23.10 -9.53 -7.49
N SER A 448 23.00 -8.96 -6.28
CA SER A 448 23.79 -7.78 -5.87
C SER A 448 24.99 -8.14 -4.99
N ALA A 449 25.26 -9.43 -4.78
CA ALA A 449 26.41 -9.95 -4.04
C ALA A 449 27.47 -10.51 -5.01
N ALA A 450 28.10 -9.62 -5.79
CA ALA A 450 29.38 -9.88 -6.43
C ALA A 450 30.32 -8.74 -5.99
N GLY A 451 31.37 -9.10 -5.23
CA GLY A 451 32.19 -8.17 -4.46
C GLY A 451 33.12 -7.28 -5.31
N PRO A 452 33.67 -6.19 -4.74
CA PRO A 452 34.65 -5.38 -5.43
C PRO A 452 36.06 -5.94 -5.27
N ALA A 453 36.84 -5.88 -6.36
CA ALA A 453 38.24 -6.21 -6.42
C ALA A 453 39.12 -5.19 -5.66
N VAL A 454 40.26 -5.70 -5.19
CA VAL A 454 41.26 -5.08 -4.32
C VAL A 454 42.11 -4.05 -5.07
N ALA A 455 42.36 -2.89 -4.47
CA ALA A 455 43.53 -2.04 -4.72
C ALA A 455 43.97 -1.35 -3.42
N LYS A 456 45.28 -1.27 -3.21
CA LYS A 456 46.00 -0.72 -2.03
C LYS A 456 47.19 0.14 -2.54
N PRO A 457 47.90 0.94 -1.72
CA PRO A 457 47.71 2.39 -1.61
C PRO A 457 49.00 3.24 -1.78
N GLU A 458 48.84 4.54 -2.02
CA GLU A 458 49.81 5.62 -1.70
C GLU A 458 48.93 6.82 -1.26
N GLY A 459 49.13 7.56 -0.17
CA GLY A 459 50.35 8.01 0.49
C GLY A 459 50.37 9.53 0.36
N GLY A 460 50.01 10.29 1.40
CA GLY A 460 50.07 11.75 1.35
C GLY A 460 49.26 12.46 2.44
N ASN A 461 49.98 13.20 3.27
CA ASN A 461 49.61 13.72 4.59
C ASN A 461 48.92 15.10 4.51
N GLU A 462 48.40 15.54 5.66
CA GLU A 462 48.21 16.94 6.12
C GLU A 462 46.78 17.43 6.42
N THR A 463 46.60 17.73 7.70
CA THR A 463 45.65 18.69 8.28
C THR A 463 46.49 19.63 9.13
N PRO A 464 46.23 20.94 9.15
CA PRO A 464 45.55 21.58 10.30
C PRO A 464 44.68 22.78 9.82
N SER A 465 43.83 23.51 10.56
CA SER A 465 43.14 23.49 11.85
C SER A 465 42.22 24.75 11.85
N ALA A 466 41.07 24.67 12.52
CA ALA A 466 40.20 25.71 13.11
C ALA A 466 40.21 27.18 12.65
N SER A 467 39.01 27.74 12.39
CA SER A 467 38.54 29.05 12.94
C SER A 467 37.02 29.23 12.81
N GLU A 468 36.45 29.91 13.81
CA GLU A 468 35.04 30.21 14.13
C GLU A 468 34.31 31.19 13.15
N PRO A 469 32.98 31.44 13.32
CA PRO A 469 32.05 31.82 12.25
C PRO A 469 31.87 33.33 12.06
N PRO A 470 31.29 33.80 10.93
CA PRO A 470 30.83 35.16 10.82
C PRO A 470 29.32 35.31 11.09
N ARG A 471 29.02 36.39 11.80
CA ARG A 471 27.71 36.91 12.18
C ARG A 471 27.25 37.95 11.14
N ALA A 472 25.99 37.81 10.70
CA ALA A 472 25.02 38.79 10.18
C ALA A 472 25.45 39.94 9.23
N LYS A 473 24.69 40.10 8.13
CA LYS A 473 24.10 41.40 7.74
C LYS A 473 22.76 41.22 7.04
N ALA A 474 21.83 42.11 7.42
CA ALA A 474 20.45 42.22 7.02
C ALA A 474 20.29 42.75 5.59
N GLY A 475 19.23 42.30 4.93
CA GLY A 475 18.65 42.89 3.73
C GLY A 475 17.13 42.85 3.89
N ASP A 476 16.57 44.04 4.01
CA ASP A 476 15.19 44.39 4.30
C ASP A 476 14.30 44.13 3.06
N GLN A 477 13.24 43.33 3.22
CA GLN A 477 12.06 43.38 2.36
C GLN A 477 10.85 43.13 3.25
N THR A 478 10.15 44.23 3.54
CA THR A 478 8.94 44.29 4.35
C THR A 478 7.80 43.55 3.65
N ASP A 479 7.24 42.58 4.36
CA ASP A 479 5.92 41.98 4.12
C ASP A 479 4.86 43.09 4.15
N ASP A 480 4.15 43.27 3.03
CA ASP A 480 3.02 44.18 2.95
C ASP A 480 1.87 43.50 2.20
N LEU A 481 1.23 42.55 2.86
CA LEU A 481 -0.12 42.06 2.54
C LEU A 481 -0.70 41.44 3.80
N LEU A 482 -1.62 42.13 4.47
CA LEU A 482 -2.78 41.61 5.22
C LEU A 482 -3.27 42.59 6.31
N HIS A 483 -3.61 43.84 5.97
CA HIS A 483 -4.50 44.66 6.81
C HIS A 483 -5.41 45.53 5.93
N PRO A 484 -6.74 45.25 5.85
CA PRO A 484 -7.68 46.11 5.14
C PRO A 484 -7.86 47.45 5.85
N THR A 485 -8.14 48.50 5.08
CA THR A 485 -8.33 49.87 5.57
C THR A 485 -9.75 50.14 6.08
N GLU A 486 -9.89 51.17 6.93
CA GLU A 486 -11.16 51.60 7.55
C GLU A 486 -12.24 52.04 6.55
N GLU A 487 -11.88 52.45 5.32
CA GLU A 487 -12.82 52.71 4.23
C GLU A 487 -13.46 51.40 3.70
N GLU A 488 -12.71 50.29 3.67
CA GLU A 488 -13.17 49.00 3.14
C GLU A 488 -14.11 48.28 4.12
N LEU A 489 -13.94 48.51 5.42
CA LEU A 489 -14.86 48.04 6.45
C LEU A 489 -16.22 48.78 6.43
N ARG A 490 -16.24 50.04 5.97
CA ARG A 490 -17.49 50.81 5.83
C ARG A 490 -18.32 50.40 4.61
N ALA A 491 -17.67 49.95 3.54
CA ALA A 491 -18.37 49.48 2.32
C ALA A 491 -19.13 48.16 2.52
N MET A 492 -18.82 47.40 3.57
CA MET A 492 -19.44 46.09 3.86
C MET A 492 -20.68 46.17 4.78
N ALA A 493 -21.03 47.33 5.32
CA ALA A 493 -22.02 47.45 6.41
C ALA A 493 -23.37 48.13 6.04
N ALA A 494 -23.66 48.43 4.76
CA ALA A 494 -24.91 49.09 4.38
C ALA A 494 -25.95 48.12 3.75
N PRO A 495 -27.21 48.07 4.24
CA PRO A 495 -28.27 47.24 3.66
C PRO A 495 -29.11 48.05 2.66
N VAL A 496 -29.40 47.48 1.49
CA VAL A 496 -30.42 48.02 0.57
C VAL A 496 -31.64 47.10 0.56
N ARG A 497 -32.70 47.58 1.18
CA ARG A 497 -34.09 47.16 0.98
C ARG A 497 -34.82 48.22 0.14
N ASP A 498 -35.80 47.71 -0.62
CA ASP A 498 -36.96 48.34 -1.27
C ASP A 498 -36.89 48.18 -2.81
N ALA A 499 -37.94 47.92 -3.59
CA ALA A 499 -39.35 47.52 -3.42
C ALA A 499 -39.83 47.17 -4.86
N LEU A 500 -40.69 46.19 -5.15
CA LEU A 500 -42.16 46.26 -5.21
C LEU A 500 -42.69 44.83 -5.52
N LYS A 501 -43.54 44.25 -4.67
CA LYS A 501 -45.01 44.12 -4.78
C LYS A 501 -45.53 43.26 -5.95
N ALA A 502 -46.13 42.09 -5.61
CA ALA A 502 -47.58 41.85 -5.72
C ALA A 502 -47.97 40.44 -5.22
N GLY A 503 -49.02 40.34 -4.37
CA GLY A 503 -49.92 39.18 -4.32
C GLY A 503 -49.82 38.18 -3.15
N GLN A 504 -50.43 38.51 -2.02
CA GLN A 504 -50.95 37.59 -0.98
C GLN A 504 -52.50 37.67 -1.01
N PRO A 505 -53.32 36.93 -0.21
CA PRO A 505 -53.17 35.63 0.48
C PRO A 505 -54.49 34.78 0.52
N LYS A 506 -54.46 33.64 1.24
CA LYS A 506 -55.48 33.06 2.19
C LYS A 506 -55.47 31.52 2.06
N GLY A 507 -55.50 30.67 3.08
CA GLY A 507 -55.58 30.73 4.54
C GLY A 507 -55.48 29.28 5.08
N ALA A 508 -55.09 29.09 6.34
CA ALA A 508 -54.96 27.78 7.03
C ALA A 508 -56.35 27.25 7.52
N PRO A 509 -56.51 26.14 8.30
CA PRO A 509 -55.56 25.13 8.82
C PRO A 509 -56.06 23.64 8.90
N ALA A 510 -55.15 22.76 9.36
CA ALA A 510 -55.33 21.61 10.30
C ALA A 510 -55.99 20.25 9.94
N ASN A 511 -55.34 19.21 10.49
CA ASN A 511 -55.79 17.88 10.95
C ASN A 511 -55.56 16.61 10.08
N ALA A 512 -55.03 15.60 10.77
CA ALA A 512 -54.52 14.27 10.37
C ALA A 512 -55.63 13.19 10.26
N PRO A 513 -55.34 11.86 10.30
CA PRO A 513 -54.51 10.98 9.45
C PRO A 513 -55.33 9.78 8.88
N SER A 514 -54.82 9.02 7.89
CA SER A 514 -55.17 7.60 7.60
C SER A 514 -54.24 7.04 6.49
N LYS A 515 -53.40 6.02 6.72
CA LYS A 515 -53.61 4.55 6.72
C LYS A 515 -53.64 3.86 5.33
N ALA A 516 -52.64 2.99 5.17
CA ALA A 516 -52.35 1.87 4.27
C ALA A 516 -53.44 1.24 3.37
N VAL A 517 -53.02 0.83 2.15
CA VAL A 517 -53.52 -0.30 1.29
C VAL A 517 -52.38 -0.61 0.28
N SER A 518 -51.58 -1.69 0.37
CA SER A 518 -51.71 -3.08 -0.14
C SER A 518 -51.91 -3.28 -1.66
N ASP A 519 -50.90 -3.89 -2.31
CA ASP A 519 -50.93 -4.61 -3.61
C ASP A 519 -51.69 -5.96 -3.50
N PRO A 520 -51.77 -6.81 -4.55
CA PRO A 520 -52.40 -6.67 -5.88
C PRO A 520 -53.38 -7.86 -6.12
N PRO A 521 -53.81 -8.16 -7.36
CA PRO A 521 -53.77 -9.57 -7.74
C PRO A 521 -53.34 -9.88 -9.18
N ALA A 522 -52.83 -11.10 -9.31
CA ALA A 522 -52.50 -11.83 -10.51
C ALA A 522 -53.74 -12.35 -11.27
N GLY A 523 -53.57 -12.64 -12.55
CA GLY A 523 -54.53 -13.40 -13.36
C GLY A 523 -53.92 -13.82 -14.70
N ALA A 524 -53.52 -15.09 -14.79
CA ALA A 524 -53.12 -15.76 -16.03
C ALA A 524 -54.32 -16.44 -16.69
N SER A 525 -54.38 -16.48 -18.02
CA SER A 525 -54.84 -17.65 -18.79
C SER A 525 -54.57 -17.52 -20.28
N ALA A 526 -54.24 -18.67 -20.87
CA ALA A 526 -53.86 -18.94 -22.24
C ALA A 526 -54.98 -19.63 -23.01
N VAL A 527 -55.06 -19.43 -24.33
CA VAL A 527 -55.53 -20.37 -25.39
C VAL A 527 -55.11 -19.77 -26.75
N SER A 528 -54.17 -20.36 -27.51
CA SER A 528 -54.26 -21.48 -28.48
C SER A 528 -54.75 -21.11 -29.89
N ASP A 529 -53.77 -21.11 -30.82
CA ASP A 529 -53.74 -21.55 -32.24
C ASP A 529 -54.92 -21.38 -33.21
N ALA A 530 -54.64 -20.71 -34.35
CA ALA A 530 -54.80 -21.31 -35.68
C ALA A 530 -54.07 -20.49 -36.78
N VAL A 531 -53.44 -21.23 -37.68
CA VAL A 531 -52.55 -20.82 -38.78
C VAL A 531 -53.35 -20.32 -39.99
N GLN A 532 -52.86 -19.26 -40.65
CA GLN A 532 -52.91 -19.21 -42.12
C GLN A 532 -51.72 -18.42 -42.70
N ALA A 533 -50.94 -19.12 -43.51
CA ALA A 533 -49.77 -18.62 -44.21
C ALA A 533 -50.18 -17.90 -45.49
N THR A 534 -49.65 -16.69 -45.70
CA THR A 534 -49.39 -16.16 -47.04
C THR A 534 -48.07 -15.40 -47.03
N SER A 535 -47.11 -15.93 -47.77
CA SER A 535 -45.80 -15.36 -48.07
C SER A 535 -45.93 -14.09 -48.92
N THR A 536 -45.48 -12.94 -48.40
CA THR A 536 -44.94 -11.87 -49.24
C THR A 536 -43.77 -11.19 -48.53
N THR A 537 -42.63 -11.23 -49.20
CA THR A 537 -41.37 -10.58 -48.84
C THR A 537 -41.57 -9.07 -48.82
N LYS A 538 -41.57 -8.47 -47.63
CA LYS A 538 -41.40 -7.02 -47.45
C LYS A 538 -40.41 -6.80 -46.33
N VAL A 539 -39.25 -6.25 -46.69
CA VAL A 539 -38.23 -5.77 -45.75
C VAL A 539 -38.93 -4.78 -44.81
N ALA A 540 -39.04 -5.16 -43.53
CA ALA A 540 -39.60 -4.28 -42.51
C ALA A 540 -38.64 -3.09 -42.34
N PRO A 541 -39.14 -1.84 -42.33
CA PRO A 541 -38.31 -0.70 -41.98
C PRO A 541 -37.81 -0.90 -40.55
N VAL A 542 -36.53 -0.66 -40.34
CA VAL A 542 -35.93 -0.57 -39.01
C VAL A 542 -36.62 0.59 -38.30
N ILE A 543 -37.60 0.28 -37.46
CA ILE A 543 -38.18 1.26 -36.55
C ILE A 543 -37.12 1.50 -35.49
N GLY A 544 -36.28 2.50 -35.73
CA GLY A 544 -35.44 3.08 -34.69
C GLY A 544 -36.37 3.68 -33.64
N ILE A 545 -36.59 2.96 -32.55
CA ILE A 545 -37.11 3.58 -31.34
C ILE A 545 -35.96 4.45 -30.84
N GLU A 546 -35.93 5.72 -31.25
CA GLU A 546 -35.16 6.73 -30.54
C GLU A 546 -35.67 6.72 -29.11
N SER A 547 -34.92 6.09 -28.21
CA SER A 547 -35.23 6.16 -26.80
C SER A 547 -35.14 7.62 -26.39
N LYS A 548 -36.27 8.24 -26.02
CA LYS A 548 -36.33 9.59 -25.43
C LYS A 548 -35.56 9.71 -24.10
N VAL A 549 -34.90 8.63 -23.67
CA VAL A 549 -34.09 8.56 -22.48
C VAL A 549 -32.64 8.84 -22.88
N ASP A 550 -32.07 9.89 -22.31
CA ASP A 550 -30.66 10.22 -22.44
C ASP A 550 -29.79 9.04 -21.97
N ALA A 551 -28.85 8.61 -22.80
CA ALA A 551 -28.05 7.41 -22.56
C ALA A 551 -27.11 7.57 -21.36
N GLU A 552 -26.62 8.79 -21.11
CA GLU A 552 -25.78 9.07 -19.94
C GLU A 552 -26.59 9.01 -18.64
N SER A 553 -27.84 9.49 -18.67
CA SER A 553 -28.80 9.39 -17.56
C SER A 553 -29.20 7.95 -17.27
N TRP A 554 -29.35 7.11 -18.30
CA TRP A 554 -29.60 5.67 -18.12
C TRP A 554 -28.48 4.97 -17.34
N ALA A 555 -27.24 5.44 -17.49
CA ALA A 555 -26.08 4.93 -16.77
C ALA A 555 -25.86 5.59 -15.39
N GLU A 556 -26.85 6.24 -14.77
CA GLU A 556 -26.67 6.92 -13.46
C GLU A 556 -26.11 6.00 -12.37
N TYR A 557 -26.48 4.72 -12.39
CA TYR A 557 -26.01 3.70 -11.43
C TYR A 557 -24.73 2.97 -11.89
N GLY A 558 -24.08 3.47 -12.94
CA GLY A 558 -22.89 2.89 -13.55
C GLY A 558 -23.19 1.97 -14.73
N GLY A 559 -22.13 1.58 -15.44
CA GLY A 559 -22.21 0.71 -16.61
C GLY A 559 -21.87 1.41 -17.92
N TRP A 560 -22.25 0.77 -19.02
CA TRP A 560 -21.87 1.15 -20.37
C TRP A 560 -22.95 2.00 -21.03
N TYR A 561 -22.55 3.10 -21.67
CA TYR A 561 -23.45 3.93 -22.47
C TYR A 561 -22.75 4.45 -23.72
N ARG A 562 -23.53 4.99 -24.65
CA ARG A 562 -23.04 5.50 -25.93
C ARG A 562 -23.41 6.96 -26.06
N GLN A 563 -22.47 7.76 -26.56
CA GLN A 563 -22.66 9.17 -26.81
C GLN A 563 -21.59 9.63 -27.80
N ASP A 564 -21.94 10.52 -28.73
CA ASP A 564 -20.98 11.22 -29.62
C ASP A 564 -19.92 10.31 -30.26
N TYR A 565 -20.37 9.20 -30.88
CA TYR A 565 -19.51 8.20 -31.54
C TYR A 565 -18.48 7.49 -30.63
N ALA A 566 -18.71 7.52 -29.32
CA ALA A 566 -17.94 6.82 -28.31
C ALA A 566 -18.82 5.97 -27.38
N ILE A 567 -18.21 4.91 -26.85
CA ILE A 567 -18.75 4.02 -25.82
C ILE A 567 -18.02 4.33 -24.52
N PHE A 568 -18.77 4.79 -23.54
CA PHE A 568 -18.27 5.23 -22.25
C PHE A 568 -18.59 4.22 -21.15
N TYR A 569 -17.70 4.11 -20.18
CA TYR A 569 -17.94 3.40 -18.92
C TYR A 569 -18.11 4.39 -17.77
N ARG A 570 -19.25 4.35 -17.08
CA ARG A 570 -19.49 5.11 -15.85
C ARG A 570 -19.23 4.22 -14.64
N PRO A 571 -18.33 4.58 -13.71
CA PRO A 571 -18.10 3.79 -12.51
C PRO A 571 -19.33 3.83 -11.60
N ALA A 572 -19.69 2.67 -11.04
CA ALA A 572 -20.85 2.55 -10.16
C ALA A 572 -20.62 3.10 -8.74
N GLY A 573 -19.36 3.28 -8.34
CA GLY A 573 -19.02 3.81 -7.02
C GLY A 573 -17.58 3.51 -6.59
N HIS A 574 -17.33 3.58 -5.28
CA HIS A 574 -16.03 3.24 -4.71
C HIS A 574 -15.71 1.74 -4.89
N LYS A 575 -14.42 1.41 -5.08
CA LYS A 575 -13.93 0.06 -5.43
C LYS A 575 -14.47 -0.48 -6.77
N ASP A 576 -14.70 0.41 -7.72
CA ASP A 576 -15.00 0.03 -9.10
C ASP A 576 -13.88 -0.86 -9.68
N LYS A 577 -14.24 -2.06 -10.12
CA LYS A 577 -13.27 -3.08 -10.57
C LYS A 577 -12.63 -2.73 -11.90
N PHE A 578 -13.34 -2.03 -12.78
CA PHE A 578 -12.83 -1.65 -14.08
C PHE A 578 -11.68 -0.66 -13.94
N ILE A 579 -11.91 0.44 -13.22
CA ILE A 579 -10.86 1.44 -13.01
C ILE A 579 -9.69 0.85 -12.22
N TYR A 580 -9.98 0.09 -11.15
CA TYR A 580 -8.95 -0.60 -10.36
C TYR A 580 -8.06 -1.49 -11.23
N SER A 581 -8.65 -2.36 -12.05
CA SER A 581 -7.92 -3.34 -12.85
C SER A 581 -7.06 -2.68 -13.91
N TRP A 582 -7.55 -1.62 -14.55
CA TRP A 582 -6.76 -0.84 -15.50
C TRP A 582 -5.58 -0.13 -14.83
N LEU A 583 -5.79 0.53 -13.68
CA LEU A 583 -4.70 1.17 -12.93
C LEU A 583 -3.66 0.14 -12.44
N PHE A 584 -4.11 -1.02 -11.97
CA PHE A 584 -3.25 -2.11 -11.52
C PHE A 584 -2.41 -2.69 -12.66
N LEU A 585 -3.01 -2.93 -13.83
CA LEU A 585 -2.34 -3.50 -14.99
C LEU A 585 -1.34 -2.54 -15.63
N THR A 586 -1.72 -1.26 -15.74
CA THR A 586 -0.95 -0.27 -16.51
C THR A 586 0.10 0.46 -15.67
N GLY A 587 -0.11 0.61 -14.36
CA GLY A 587 0.81 1.32 -13.46
C GLY A 587 2.27 0.83 -13.55
N PRO A 588 2.55 -0.48 -13.40
CA PRO A 588 3.90 -1.04 -13.50
C PRO A 588 4.58 -0.84 -14.87
N GLN A 589 3.86 -0.37 -15.88
CA GLN A 589 4.38 -0.13 -17.23
C GLN A 589 4.32 1.34 -17.63
N ALA A 590 3.96 2.18 -16.67
CA ALA A 590 3.76 3.61 -16.86
C ALA A 590 4.75 4.40 -15.99
N PRO A 591 6.07 4.34 -16.23
CA PRO A 591 6.98 5.22 -15.51
C PRO A 591 6.65 6.69 -15.77
N LYS A 592 7.01 7.57 -14.83
CA LYS A 592 6.71 9.01 -14.90
C LYS A 592 7.31 9.60 -16.19
N GLY A 593 6.48 10.30 -16.96
CA GLY A 593 6.86 10.89 -18.26
C GLY A 593 6.83 9.94 -19.46
N ALA A 594 6.54 8.65 -19.28
CA ALA A 594 6.40 7.72 -20.40
C ALA A 594 5.18 8.05 -21.27
N LYS A 595 5.34 7.87 -22.58
CA LYS A 595 4.29 8.01 -23.60
C LYS A 595 3.82 6.67 -24.16
N SER A 596 4.08 5.56 -23.46
CA SER A 596 3.61 4.24 -23.89
C SER A 596 2.07 4.17 -23.86
N PRO A 597 1.44 3.29 -24.65
CA PRO A 597 -0.02 3.09 -24.58
C PRO A 597 -0.52 2.78 -23.15
N ALA A 598 0.24 1.95 -22.41
CA ALA A 598 -0.06 1.68 -21.00
C ALA A 598 0.01 2.95 -20.14
N ALA A 599 1.03 3.81 -20.35
CA ALA A 599 1.12 5.09 -19.66
C ALA A 599 -0.03 6.04 -20.00
N ALA A 600 -0.51 6.03 -21.24
CA ALA A 600 -1.67 6.84 -21.65
C ALA A 600 -2.94 6.43 -20.88
N VAL A 601 -3.24 5.12 -20.78
CA VAL A 601 -4.37 4.63 -19.97
C VAL A 601 -4.19 4.97 -18.50
N PHE A 602 -3.01 4.69 -17.93
CA PHE A 602 -2.75 5.00 -16.52
C PHE A 602 -2.95 6.49 -16.23
N ASN A 603 -2.41 7.38 -17.06
CA ASN A 603 -2.53 8.83 -16.89
C ASN A 603 -3.98 9.32 -17.05
N ALA A 604 -4.74 8.74 -18.00
CA ALA A 604 -6.15 9.07 -18.19
C ALA A 604 -7.01 8.73 -16.96
N LEU A 605 -6.66 7.64 -16.25
CA LEU A 605 -7.38 7.18 -15.05
C LEU A 605 -6.83 7.74 -13.73
N SER A 606 -5.61 8.28 -13.73
CA SER A 606 -4.94 8.82 -12.54
C SER A 606 -4.82 10.35 -12.51
N GLY A 607 -5.31 11.03 -13.55
CA GLY A 607 -5.36 12.49 -13.62
C GLY A 607 -6.28 13.09 -12.56
N LYS A 608 -6.06 14.37 -12.23
CA LYS A 608 -6.87 15.08 -11.22
C LYS A 608 -8.36 15.10 -11.62
N GLU A 609 -8.65 15.32 -12.89
CA GLU A 609 -10.03 15.34 -13.41
C GLU A 609 -10.48 13.99 -13.94
N ALA A 610 -9.76 12.90 -13.66
CA ALA A 610 -10.16 11.58 -14.13
C ALA A 610 -11.50 11.14 -13.51
N GLN A 611 -12.34 10.51 -14.32
CA GLN A 611 -13.57 9.88 -13.85
C GLN A 611 -13.24 8.81 -12.80
N GLY A 612 -14.02 8.73 -11.73
CA GLY A 612 -13.70 7.89 -10.57
C GLY A 612 -12.77 8.54 -9.54
N SER A 613 -11.95 9.53 -9.94
CA SER A 613 -11.11 10.34 -9.04
C SER A 613 -10.24 9.54 -8.06
N CYS A 614 -9.87 8.30 -8.39
CA CYS A 614 -9.28 7.36 -7.44
C CYS A 614 -7.98 7.89 -6.82
N THR A 615 -7.15 8.54 -7.62
CA THR A 615 -5.84 9.09 -7.22
C THR A 615 -5.91 10.45 -6.53
N LYS A 616 -7.10 11.07 -6.44
CA LYS A 616 -7.32 12.19 -5.50
C LYS A 616 -7.28 11.70 -4.05
N CYS A 617 -7.65 10.45 -3.80
CA CYS A 617 -7.68 9.85 -2.46
C CYS A 617 -6.60 8.78 -2.25
N HIS A 618 -6.15 8.09 -3.30
CA HIS A 618 -5.13 7.04 -3.20
C HIS A 618 -3.78 7.50 -3.74
N SER A 619 -2.74 7.36 -2.93
CA SER A 619 -1.41 7.82 -3.32
C SER A 619 -0.79 6.97 -4.42
N VAL A 620 -0.12 7.65 -5.35
CA VAL A 620 0.69 7.00 -6.39
C VAL A 620 2.16 7.03 -5.96
N ASP A 621 2.78 5.87 -5.89
CA ASP A 621 4.18 5.71 -5.53
C ASP A 621 4.99 5.23 -6.74
N ASP A 622 6.23 5.69 -6.87
CA ASP A 622 7.14 5.22 -7.91
C ASP A 622 7.76 3.87 -7.50
N ILE A 623 7.71 2.90 -8.42
CA ILE A 623 8.40 1.62 -8.27
C ILE A 623 9.75 1.76 -8.96
N ARG A 624 10.85 1.60 -8.22
CA ARG A 624 12.23 1.77 -8.74
C ARG A 624 12.37 1.07 -10.10
N SER A 625 12.60 1.89 -11.14
CA SER A 625 12.81 1.50 -12.54
C SER A 625 11.73 0.61 -13.19
N LYS A 626 10.53 0.51 -12.60
CA LYS A 626 9.47 -0.42 -13.03
C LYS A 626 8.06 0.19 -13.02
N GLY A 627 7.91 1.50 -13.20
CA GLY A 627 6.60 2.15 -13.30
C GLY A 627 6.08 2.75 -11.99
N ARG A 628 4.75 2.80 -11.84
CA ARG A 628 4.03 3.45 -10.73
C ARG A 628 3.01 2.49 -10.12
N LEU A 629 2.71 2.67 -8.83
CA LEU A 629 1.71 1.89 -8.09
C LEU A 629 0.70 2.82 -7.42
N VAL A 630 -0.59 2.56 -7.64
CA VAL A 630 -1.66 3.18 -6.83
C VAL A 630 -1.87 2.36 -5.57
N ASN A 631 -1.80 3.01 -4.41
CA ASN A 631 -1.93 2.34 -3.12
C ASN A 631 -3.39 2.27 -2.66
N PHE A 632 -4.08 1.20 -3.01
CA PHE A 632 -5.47 0.95 -2.62
C PHE A 632 -5.64 0.31 -1.23
N SER A 633 -4.58 -0.31 -0.71
CA SER A 633 -4.64 -1.04 0.55
C SER A 633 -4.67 -0.10 1.76
N ARG A 634 -5.40 -0.51 2.80
CA ARG A 634 -5.26 0.07 4.12
C ARG A 634 -3.87 -0.30 4.68
N PRO A 635 -3.24 0.53 5.51
CA PRO A 635 -2.04 0.13 6.24
C PRO A 635 -2.31 -1.14 7.06
N SER A 636 -1.79 -2.28 6.63
CA SER A 636 -1.98 -3.56 7.31
C SER A 636 -1.02 -3.72 8.50
N VAL A 637 -1.29 -4.70 9.37
CA VAL A 637 -0.36 -5.12 10.44
C VAL A 637 1.00 -5.55 9.85
N GLU A 638 1.01 -6.07 8.62
CA GLU A 638 2.20 -6.36 7.81
C GLU A 638 3.13 -5.13 7.70
N ASN A 639 2.57 -3.94 7.43
CA ASN A 639 3.31 -2.66 7.36
C ASN A 639 3.87 -2.19 8.73
N LYS A 640 3.53 -2.90 9.80
CA LYS A 640 4.05 -2.70 11.17
C LYS A 640 4.93 -3.86 11.65
N LYS A 641 5.19 -4.88 10.82
CA LYS A 641 6.28 -5.86 11.05
C LYS A 641 7.62 -5.11 11.10
N ALA A 642 8.63 -5.66 11.77
CA ALA A 642 9.90 -4.97 12.04
C ALA A 642 9.82 -3.69 12.93
N ARG A 643 8.66 -3.34 13.52
CA ARG A 643 8.58 -2.22 14.48
C ARG A 643 8.93 -2.66 15.90
N PHE A 644 10.04 -2.15 16.41
CA PHE A 644 10.48 -2.32 17.79
C PHE A 644 9.61 -1.60 18.81
N THR A 645 8.82 -0.60 18.40
CA THR A 645 7.90 0.12 19.27
C THR A 645 6.47 -0.37 19.13
N ARG A 646 5.73 -0.35 20.24
CA ARG A 646 4.29 -0.56 20.33
C ARG A 646 3.67 0.55 21.16
N PHE A 647 2.45 0.92 20.80
CA PHE A 647 1.61 1.81 21.58
C PHE A 647 0.19 1.25 21.57
N ILE A 648 -0.48 1.26 22.71
CA ILE A 648 -1.85 0.77 22.89
C ILE A 648 -2.69 1.96 23.35
N HIS A 649 -3.75 2.30 22.61
CA HIS A 649 -4.53 3.50 22.89
C HIS A 649 -5.52 3.30 24.05
N GLU A 650 -6.05 2.07 24.22
CA GLU A 650 -7.08 1.77 25.23
C GLU A 650 -6.77 2.25 26.65
N PRO A 651 -5.58 1.97 27.23
CA PRO A 651 -5.25 2.46 28.58
C PRO A 651 -5.24 3.99 28.70
N HIS A 652 -5.12 4.70 27.58
CA HIS A 652 -5.01 6.15 27.56
C HIS A 652 -6.36 6.84 27.41
N PHE A 653 -7.40 6.16 26.91
CA PHE A 653 -8.71 6.81 26.66
C PHE A 653 -9.36 7.36 27.93
N GLY A 654 -9.13 6.73 29.09
CA GLY A 654 -9.67 7.18 30.38
C GLY A 654 -8.91 8.36 31.00
N VAL A 655 -7.74 8.75 30.47
CA VAL A 655 -6.86 9.76 31.10
C VAL A 655 -6.66 11.03 30.25
N VAL A 656 -7.10 11.04 28.99
CA VAL A 656 -6.80 12.13 28.04
C VAL A 656 -7.76 13.34 28.10
N GLY A 657 -8.76 13.33 28.99
CA GLY A 657 -9.71 14.43 29.19
C GLY A 657 -10.45 14.87 27.91
N ASP A 658 -10.98 16.10 27.92
CA ASP A 658 -11.80 16.64 26.83
C ASP A 658 -11.00 16.92 25.54
N GLN A 659 -9.68 17.12 25.66
CA GLN A 659 -8.80 17.27 24.49
C GLN A 659 -8.67 15.94 23.70
N GLY A 660 -8.98 14.80 24.34
CA GLY A 660 -9.08 13.50 23.68
C GLY A 660 -7.82 13.14 22.88
N CYS A 661 -7.98 12.96 21.56
CA CYS A 661 -6.88 12.60 20.67
C CYS A 661 -5.82 13.71 20.55
N LEU A 662 -6.22 14.97 20.71
CA LEU A 662 -5.36 16.14 20.53
C LEU A 662 -4.35 16.32 21.68
N THR A 663 -4.57 15.64 22.81
CA THR A 663 -3.60 15.56 23.92
C THR A 663 -2.23 15.03 23.46
N CYS A 664 -2.22 14.10 22.50
CA CYS A 664 -0.99 13.58 21.91
C CYS A 664 -0.78 13.99 20.44
N HIS A 665 -1.86 14.15 19.68
CA HIS A 665 -1.80 14.44 18.25
C HIS A 665 -2.08 15.92 17.97
N SER A 666 -1.02 16.74 17.93
CA SER A 666 -1.13 18.15 17.57
C SER A 666 -1.25 18.32 16.05
N LEU A 667 -2.34 18.93 15.60
CA LEU A 667 -2.56 19.32 14.21
C LEU A 667 -1.76 20.61 13.91
N GLU A 668 -0.83 20.53 12.98
CA GLU A 668 0.03 21.64 12.57
C GLU A 668 -0.55 22.34 11.34
N LYS A 669 -0.54 23.67 11.37
CA LYS A 669 -1.04 24.51 10.28
C LYS A 669 0.05 24.88 9.28
N GLY A 670 -0.35 25.14 8.03
CA GLY A 670 0.52 25.65 6.96
C GLY A 670 1.56 24.64 6.48
N ARG A 671 1.37 23.35 6.75
CA ARG A 671 2.28 22.30 6.29
C ARG A 671 2.01 21.99 4.82
N SER A 672 3.07 21.75 4.04
CA SER A 672 2.98 21.35 2.63
C SER A 672 2.58 19.88 2.44
N TYR A 673 1.55 19.42 3.15
CA TYR A 673 1.14 18.01 3.22
C TYR A 673 0.87 17.42 1.84
N LEU A 674 -0.01 18.05 1.04
CA LEU A 674 -0.39 17.55 -0.29
C LEU A 674 0.79 17.47 -1.28
N LYS A 675 1.78 18.37 -1.17
CA LYS A 675 2.99 18.34 -2.02
C LYS A 675 3.80 17.04 -1.84
N SER A 676 3.69 16.39 -0.68
CA SER A 676 4.36 15.11 -0.38
C SER A 676 3.95 13.96 -1.32
N TYR A 677 2.81 14.10 -2.00
CA TYR A 677 2.27 13.05 -2.87
C TYR A 677 2.72 13.17 -4.33
N GLU A 678 3.28 14.32 -4.74
CA GLU A 678 3.65 14.59 -6.15
C GLU A 678 4.96 13.93 -6.59
N GLN A 679 5.83 13.65 -5.61
CA GLN A 679 7.21 13.17 -5.82
C GLN A 679 7.35 11.63 -5.79
N GLY A 680 6.27 10.89 -5.52
CA GLY A 680 6.25 9.42 -5.66
C GLY A 680 7.02 8.60 -4.61
N ASN A 681 7.89 9.19 -3.77
CA ASN A 681 8.60 8.46 -2.70
C ASN A 681 7.91 8.63 -1.34
N PRO A 682 7.29 7.59 -0.76
CA PRO A 682 6.52 7.70 0.48
C PRO A 682 7.35 8.09 1.73
N HIS A 683 8.68 8.06 1.66
CA HIS A 683 9.57 8.46 2.75
C HIS A 683 9.96 9.94 2.73
N SER A 684 9.69 10.66 1.63
CA SER A 684 9.83 12.12 1.57
C SER A 684 8.46 12.76 1.77
N PHE A 685 8.18 13.25 2.99
CA PHE A 685 6.85 13.73 3.33
C PHE A 685 6.83 14.79 4.44
N ALA A 686 5.78 15.61 4.41
CA ALA A 686 5.25 16.38 5.51
C ALA A 686 3.99 15.70 6.06
N SER A 687 3.73 15.87 7.36
CA SER A 687 2.55 15.37 8.06
C SER A 687 1.66 16.56 8.44
N ASN A 688 0.34 16.39 8.43
CA ASN A 688 -0.55 17.39 9.06
C ASN A 688 -0.40 17.41 10.58
N PHE A 689 0.12 16.34 11.17
CA PHE A 689 0.32 16.24 12.61
C PHE A 689 1.81 16.33 12.95
N GLY A 690 2.12 17.10 13.99
CA GLY A 690 3.45 17.17 14.56
C GLY A 690 3.92 15.81 15.11
N ALA A 691 5.23 15.59 15.11
CA ALA A 691 5.79 14.41 15.77
C ALA A 691 5.46 14.47 17.27
N VAL A 692 4.95 13.38 17.81
CA VAL A 692 4.70 13.26 19.26
C VAL A 692 6.05 13.29 19.94
N LYS A 693 6.18 14.13 20.97
CA LYS A 693 7.43 14.35 21.68
C LYS A 693 7.52 13.46 22.92
N LYS A 694 8.74 13.23 23.43
CA LYS A 694 8.97 12.45 24.64
C LYS A 694 8.24 13.06 25.83
N GLU A 695 8.30 14.38 25.90
CA GLU A 695 7.75 15.22 26.96
C GLU A 695 6.23 15.01 27.12
N THR A 696 5.51 14.77 26.02
CA THR A 696 4.08 14.43 26.05
C THR A 696 3.82 13.17 26.88
N CYS A 697 4.63 12.12 26.68
CA CYS A 697 4.49 10.87 27.42
C CYS A 697 4.98 10.97 28.87
N GLN A 698 6.00 11.81 29.13
CA GLN A 698 6.57 11.99 30.48
C GLN A 698 5.58 12.58 31.48
N THR A 699 4.56 13.31 31.01
CA THR A 699 3.49 13.84 31.88
C THR A 699 2.78 12.76 32.71
N CYS A 700 2.73 11.52 32.21
CA CYS A 700 2.11 10.37 32.89
C CYS A 700 3.11 9.25 33.21
N HIS A 701 4.16 9.09 32.39
CA HIS A 701 5.20 8.06 32.56
C HIS A 701 6.43 8.63 33.26
N ALA A 702 6.26 9.01 34.53
CA ALA A 702 7.31 9.51 35.40
C ALA A 702 7.49 8.64 36.65
N SER A 703 8.53 8.93 37.44
CA SER A 703 8.75 8.24 38.71
C SER A 703 7.53 8.40 39.63
N GLY A 704 7.01 7.28 40.17
CA GLY A 704 5.83 7.28 41.05
C GLY A 704 4.46 7.38 40.35
N ALA A 705 4.42 7.40 39.02
CA ALA A 705 3.19 7.45 38.23
C ALA A 705 2.96 6.15 37.42
N ALA A 706 2.72 6.24 36.11
CA ALA A 706 2.56 5.06 35.27
C ALA A 706 3.89 4.32 35.05
N ARG A 707 3.82 2.99 34.91
CA ARG A 707 4.97 2.15 34.58
C ARG A 707 5.70 2.67 33.34
N GLN A 708 7.03 2.60 33.37
CA GLN A 708 7.89 3.19 32.36
C GLN A 708 9.03 2.27 31.90
N ASP A 709 8.85 0.96 32.09
CA ASP A 709 9.83 -0.06 31.71
C ASP A 709 9.95 -0.19 30.19
N CYS A 710 11.13 -0.60 29.70
CA CYS A 710 11.42 -0.73 28.28
C CYS A 710 10.34 -1.53 27.53
N VAL A 711 9.89 -2.65 28.11
CA VAL A 711 8.91 -3.56 27.50
C VAL A 711 7.48 -3.01 27.44
N THR A 712 7.19 -1.90 28.13
CA THR A 712 5.91 -1.18 28.04
C THR A 712 5.72 -0.55 26.66
N CYS A 713 6.80 0.02 26.12
CA CYS A 713 6.79 0.70 24.82
C CYS A 713 7.51 -0.10 23.72
N HIS A 714 8.44 -0.98 24.09
CA HIS A 714 9.23 -1.77 23.15
C HIS A 714 8.75 -3.23 23.10
N LYS A 715 8.92 -3.85 21.94
CA LYS A 715 8.65 -5.27 21.73
C LYS A 715 9.93 -6.07 21.90
N TYR A 716 9.87 -7.10 22.75
CA TYR A 716 10.93 -8.11 22.82
C TYR A 716 10.98 -8.94 21.53
N HIS A 717 9.81 -9.31 20.97
CA HIS A 717 9.71 -9.99 19.68
C HIS A 717 9.06 -9.09 18.63
N VAL A 718 9.80 -8.83 17.55
CA VAL A 718 9.37 -7.85 16.55
C VAL A 718 8.50 -8.48 15.45
N ASN A 719 8.76 -9.75 15.12
CA ASN A 719 8.09 -10.48 14.04
C ASN A 719 7.10 -11.55 14.53
N GLY A 720 6.73 -11.52 15.82
CA GLY A 720 5.98 -12.61 16.46
C GLY A 720 6.89 -13.79 16.82
N ILE A 721 6.32 -14.80 17.48
CA ILE A 721 6.98 -16.06 17.81
C ILE A 721 6.36 -17.12 16.91
N THR A 722 7.16 -17.76 16.05
CA THR A 722 6.73 -18.96 15.33
C THR A 722 7.44 -20.13 15.98
N THR A 723 6.71 -20.98 16.70
CA THR A 723 7.23 -22.22 17.29
C THR A 723 6.53 -23.42 16.65
N PRO A 724 6.92 -23.84 15.44
CA PRO A 724 6.64 -25.20 15.01
C PRO A 724 7.61 -26.12 15.77
N THR A 725 7.16 -26.74 16.85
CA THR A 725 7.78 -27.97 17.32
C THR A 725 7.49 -29.05 16.28
N THR A 726 8.51 -29.77 15.82
CA THR A 726 8.27 -30.97 15.01
C THR A 726 7.44 -31.96 15.83
N ASN A 727 6.35 -32.48 15.27
CA ASN A 727 5.64 -33.61 15.87
C ASN A 727 6.62 -34.78 15.94
N THR A 728 7.14 -35.05 17.13
CA THR A 728 8.02 -36.18 17.37
C THR A 728 7.12 -37.35 17.79
N LYS A 729 7.03 -38.40 16.96
CA LYS A 729 6.42 -39.66 17.40
C LYS A 729 7.27 -40.20 18.54
N LEU A 730 6.64 -40.45 19.70
CA LEU A 730 7.27 -41.22 20.77
C LEU A 730 7.67 -42.59 20.19
N PRO A 731 8.88 -43.09 20.48
CA PRO A 731 9.20 -44.47 20.15
C PRO A 731 8.18 -45.36 20.87
N THR A 732 7.52 -46.22 20.11
CA THR A 732 6.82 -47.36 20.71
C THR A 732 7.92 -48.29 21.23
N GLU A 733 7.78 -48.74 22.48
CA GLU A 733 8.77 -49.58 23.19
C GLU A 733 9.27 -50.78 22.39
#